data_AF-A0A0A8L950-F1
#
_entry.id   AF-A0A0A8L950-F1
#
_cell.length_a   1.000
_cell.length_b   1.000
_cell.length_c   1.000
_cell.angle_alpha   90.00
_cell.angle_beta   90.00
_cell.angle_gamma   90.00
#
_symmetry.space_group_name_H-M   'P 1'
#
loop_
_entity.id
_entity.type
_entity.pdbx_description
1 polymer ?
#
loop_
_entity_poly.entity_id
_entity_poly.type
_entity_poly.pdbx_seq_one_letter_code
_entity_poly.pdbx_strand_id
1 'polypeptide(L)'
;MEQAVLPSTAQQYWNDPANTPNYTSPNPRQVLRIATNLKYLIDEVIPIAYDENILTCEHSRILNAKVIKLAREACGGDRNDFASVRKYESVIIFALLKVCEWYWDLAESELHNSEVYNARAIAAQQLSKLIIEEAEAEDHHYTFMQLLLRRYVINERDEDSSPASALELAMDMHCTTVIGSSGYQRCLKWLWRGWIVQNQYDPQTYVLSRTVPSCEVSKHFTPERLRAPMYQNMLQIIFSLFYLILYTVVLNQKDSVHVQAIGFWESLFYVFTLGQTIDEVVKCYHVGWAYVGFWNVYHDFMFSIIICSIFIRILSVCPWRTELPPEYWDIVSYRILACAAPLIWCRLLLYLESERFVGALLVVLAHMMRESIYFFFLLVLMMIGFLQGFLGLDSADGTREITWPILSNLLTTILGGGGFDMFENFAPPYAGILYYSYCFIVTIILLNILIALYSSAYEKVIDNATDEYLALMAQKTLRYIRAPDEDVYVPPLNLIEICITPIMWVLPRSQGKALSNFVMAIIYSPLLCYVAIFETMQARRIMYNRLNRLPDDANEKDVAWDLTDGFLEDDINVLDSDLSSMCRGAQKKNERALLLQREAEEADSRFPVKKSWYKEVKNVVQPVNEGFETGIGWESYRIFKDLSDKQEKAEEKIERLTDTISQLTDLIKELKIKND
;
A
#
# COMPACT_ATOMS: atom_id res chain seq x y z
N MET A 1 18.15 19.59 42.51
CA MET A 1 19.24 18.78 41.94
C MET A 1 19.21 17.42 42.61
N GLU A 2 18.28 16.56 42.20
CA GLU A 2 18.37 15.13 42.47
C GLU A 2 19.10 14.53 41.28
N GLN A 3 20.28 13.97 41.52
CA GLN A 3 21.01 13.22 40.51
C GLN A 3 20.19 11.96 40.21
N ALA A 4 19.57 11.91 39.03
CA ALA A 4 19.07 10.66 38.47
C ALA A 4 20.28 9.76 38.22
N VAL A 5 20.57 8.89 39.19
CA VAL A 5 21.54 7.80 39.05
C VAL A 5 21.00 6.89 37.96
N LEU A 6 21.67 6.89 36.81
CA LEU A 6 21.35 5.98 35.73
C LEU A 6 21.71 4.55 36.16
N PRO A 7 20.82 3.56 35.95
CA PRO A 7 21.11 2.17 36.23
C PRO A 7 22.28 1.68 35.36
N SER A 8 23.14 0.87 35.97
CA SER A 8 24.29 0.21 35.34
C SER A 8 23.87 -0.55 34.07
N THR A 9 24.77 -0.61 33.08
CA THR A 9 24.63 -1.23 31.74
C THR A 9 24.24 -2.73 31.71
N ALA A 10 23.94 -3.33 32.87
CA ALA A 10 23.48 -4.71 33.04
C ALA A 10 22.06 -4.83 33.65
N GLN A 11 21.36 -3.72 33.90
CA GLN A 11 19.96 -3.76 34.31
C GLN A 11 19.06 -3.86 33.08
N GLN A 12 18.23 -4.90 33.09
CA GLN A 12 17.09 -5.12 32.21
C GLN A 12 16.49 -3.78 31.79
N TYR A 13 16.82 -3.34 30.58
CA TYR A 13 15.95 -2.46 29.84
C TYR A 13 14.57 -3.10 29.94
N TRP A 14 13.56 -2.30 30.32
CA TRP A 14 12.14 -2.51 30.11
C TRP A 14 11.79 -3.93 29.67
N ASN A 15 10.92 -4.67 30.39
CA ASN A 15 10.22 -5.79 29.76
C ASN A 15 9.74 -5.28 28.40
N ASP A 16 10.40 -5.73 27.33
CA ASP A 16 10.26 -5.10 26.02
C ASP A 16 8.76 -5.19 25.73
N PRO A 17 8.01 -4.08 25.55
CA PRO A 17 6.59 -4.19 25.17
C PRO A 17 6.44 -4.97 23.85
N ALA A 18 7.54 -5.16 23.11
CA ALA A 18 7.69 -6.10 22.01
C ALA A 18 7.47 -7.59 22.35
N ASN A 19 7.59 -7.99 23.63
CA ASN A 19 7.16 -9.27 24.17
C ASN A 19 5.80 -9.09 24.85
N THR A 20 4.81 -8.55 24.14
CA THR A 20 3.42 -8.83 24.54
C THR A 20 3.29 -10.35 24.65
N PRO A 21 2.67 -10.91 25.71
CA PRO A 21 2.37 -12.32 25.72
C PRO A 21 1.50 -12.55 24.48
N ASN A 22 2.00 -13.31 23.50
CA ASN A 22 1.22 -13.68 22.33
C ASN A 22 -0.11 -14.24 22.84
N TYR A 23 -1.18 -13.45 22.71
CA TYR A 23 -2.49 -13.88 23.18
C TYR A 23 -2.82 -15.15 22.42
N THR A 24 -3.37 -16.17 23.08
CA THR A 24 -3.74 -17.40 22.37
C THR A 24 -4.75 -17.07 21.28
N SER A 25 -4.59 -17.59 20.06
CA SER A 25 -5.56 -17.31 19.00
C SER A 25 -6.93 -17.90 19.35
N PRO A 26 -8.03 -17.26 18.90
CA PRO A 26 -9.34 -17.89 18.93
C PRO A 26 -9.40 -19.06 17.94
N ASN A 27 -10.26 -20.03 18.22
CA ASN A 27 -10.50 -21.19 17.36
C ASN A 27 -11.23 -20.74 16.07
N PRO A 28 -10.98 -21.33 14.89
CA PRO A 28 -11.67 -20.99 13.63
C PRO A 28 -13.20 -20.89 13.73
N ARG A 29 -13.84 -21.76 14.52
CA ARG A 29 -15.30 -21.70 14.75
C ARG A 29 -15.74 -20.52 15.61
N GLN A 30 -14.89 -20.08 16.54
CA GLN A 30 -15.13 -18.86 17.31
C GLN A 30 -15.00 -17.64 16.39
N VAL A 31 -14.02 -17.63 15.47
CA VAL A 31 -13.87 -16.57 14.46
C VAL A 31 -15.12 -16.44 13.60
N LEU A 32 -15.65 -17.57 13.09
CA LEU A 32 -16.90 -17.59 12.34
C LEU A 32 -18.06 -16.99 13.16
N ARG A 33 -18.18 -17.35 14.45
CA ARG A 33 -19.23 -16.80 15.30
C ARG A 33 -19.10 -15.28 15.45
N ILE A 34 -17.89 -14.77 15.64
CA ILE A 34 -17.63 -13.32 15.71
C ILE A 34 -18.05 -12.64 14.40
N ALA A 35 -17.65 -13.20 13.26
CA ALA A 35 -18.05 -12.68 11.94
C ALA A 35 -19.58 -12.65 11.77
N THR A 36 -20.30 -13.70 12.20
CA THR A 36 -21.77 -13.71 12.12
C THR A 36 -22.43 -12.67 13.04
N ASN A 37 -21.87 -12.41 14.22
CA ASN A 37 -22.38 -11.36 15.11
C ASN A 37 -22.16 -9.96 14.53
N LEU A 38 -20.98 -9.72 13.93
CA LEU A 38 -20.65 -8.46 13.27
C LEU A 38 -21.51 -8.22 12.03
N LYS A 39 -21.77 -9.27 11.24
CA LYS A 39 -22.72 -9.23 10.13
C LYS A 39 -24.12 -8.81 10.61
N TYR A 40 -24.62 -9.43 11.67
CA TYR A 40 -25.91 -9.06 12.25
C TYR A 40 -25.94 -7.60 12.69
N LEU A 41 -24.87 -7.10 13.32
CA LEU A 41 -24.76 -5.69 13.68
C LEU A 41 -24.85 -4.77 12.46
N ILE A 42 -24.12 -5.07 11.38
CA ILE A 42 -24.10 -4.24 10.16
C ILE A 42 -25.44 -4.29 9.42
N ASP A 43 -26.07 -5.47 9.35
CA ASP A 43 -27.37 -5.66 8.71
C ASP A 43 -28.47 -4.81 9.38
N GLU A 44 -28.44 -4.71 10.72
CA GLU A 44 -29.41 -3.91 11.50
C GLU A 44 -29.08 -2.41 11.51
N VAL A 45 -27.79 -2.05 11.53
CA VAL A 45 -27.36 -0.63 11.48
C VAL A 45 -27.62 -0.03 10.08
N ILE A 46 -27.58 -0.85 9.02
CA ILE A 46 -27.77 -0.42 7.63
C ILE A 46 -28.94 -1.16 6.98
N PRO A 47 -30.18 -0.70 7.26
CA PRO A 47 -31.38 -1.27 6.67
C PRO A 47 -31.62 -0.79 5.23
N ILE A 48 -31.05 0.35 4.83
CA ILE A 48 -31.25 1.00 3.53
C ILE A 48 -29.92 1.38 2.89
N ALA A 49 -29.92 1.64 1.58
CA ALA A 49 -28.78 2.21 0.89
C ALA A 49 -28.59 3.68 1.31
N TYR A 50 -27.54 3.95 2.07
CA TYR A 50 -27.11 5.30 2.41
C TYR A 50 -26.12 5.82 1.36
N ASP A 51 -26.04 7.15 1.25
CA ASP A 51 -24.98 7.79 0.45
C ASP A 51 -23.60 7.53 1.08
N GLU A 52 -22.62 7.23 0.23
CA GLU A 52 -21.28 6.78 0.65
C GLU A 52 -20.60 7.82 1.55
N ASN A 53 -20.78 9.10 1.22
CA ASN A 53 -20.20 10.22 1.97
C ASN A 53 -20.64 10.25 3.44
N ILE A 54 -21.87 9.84 3.74
CA ILE A 54 -22.41 9.86 5.10
C ILE A 54 -21.75 8.78 5.95
N LEU A 55 -21.41 7.65 5.32
CA LEU A 55 -20.75 6.51 5.96
C LEU A 55 -19.26 6.78 6.16
N THR A 56 -18.57 7.35 5.17
CA THR A 56 -17.10 7.54 5.19
C THR A 56 -16.63 8.70 6.06
N CYS A 57 -17.52 9.58 6.52
CA CYS A 57 -17.20 10.63 7.49
C CYS A 57 -16.62 10.04 8.80
N GLU A 58 -15.50 10.59 9.30
CA GLU A 58 -14.83 10.12 10.53
C GLU A 58 -15.74 10.11 11.76
N HIS A 59 -16.58 11.14 11.89
CA HIS A 59 -17.62 11.22 12.92
C HIS A 59 -19.01 11.09 12.29
N SER A 60 -19.23 9.96 11.61
CA SER A 60 -20.53 9.66 11.00
C SER A 60 -21.64 9.59 12.06
N ARG A 61 -22.87 9.91 11.63
CA ARG A 61 -24.08 9.83 12.48
C ARG A 61 -24.52 8.37 12.70
N ILE A 62 -24.20 7.50 11.73
CA ILE A 62 -24.65 6.11 11.67
C ILE A 62 -23.66 5.21 12.43
N LEU A 63 -22.38 5.24 12.06
CA LEU A 63 -21.30 4.53 12.73
C LEU A 63 -20.79 5.39 13.89
N ASN A 64 -21.57 5.45 14.96
CA ASN A 64 -21.28 6.22 16.16
C ASN A 64 -20.45 5.41 17.19
N ALA A 65 -20.02 6.06 18.28
CA ALA A 65 -19.23 5.39 19.33
C ALA A 65 -19.96 4.17 19.95
N LYS A 66 -21.29 4.20 20.01
CA LYS A 66 -22.09 3.07 20.52
C LYS A 66 -22.01 1.86 19.59
N VAL A 67 -22.04 2.07 18.28
CA VAL A 67 -21.88 1.01 17.28
C VAL A 67 -20.48 0.39 17.38
N ILE A 68 -19.43 1.20 17.54
CA ILE A 68 -18.06 0.69 17.75
C ILE A 68 -17.98 -0.15 19.02
N LYS A 69 -18.56 0.33 20.13
CA LYS A 69 -18.62 -0.42 21.38
C LYS A 69 -19.37 -1.75 21.21
N LEU A 70 -20.51 -1.75 20.52
CA LEU A 70 -21.26 -2.97 20.21
C LEU A 70 -20.45 -3.93 19.32
N ALA A 71 -19.66 -3.42 18.38
CA ALA A 71 -18.77 -4.24 17.55
C ALA A 71 -17.67 -4.91 18.39
N ARG A 72 -17.06 -4.18 19.34
CA ARG A 72 -16.10 -4.75 20.31
C ARG A 72 -16.79 -5.80 21.20
N GLU A 73 -18.00 -5.52 21.69
CA GLU A 73 -18.78 -6.46 22.51
C GLU A 73 -19.22 -7.73 21.73
N ALA A 74 -19.43 -7.61 20.41
CA ALA A 74 -19.79 -8.74 19.54
C ALA A 74 -18.69 -9.83 19.45
N CYS A 75 -17.44 -9.47 19.76
CA CYS A 75 -16.32 -10.40 19.84
C CYS A 75 -16.38 -11.32 21.08
N GLY A 76 -17.05 -10.87 22.14
CA GLY A 76 -17.18 -11.59 23.41
C GLY A 76 -15.95 -11.45 24.33
N GLY A 77 -15.70 -12.47 25.15
CA GLY A 77 -14.69 -12.46 26.20
C GLY A 77 -15.24 -12.14 27.60
N ASP A 78 -14.52 -12.56 28.64
CA ASP A 78 -14.89 -12.23 30.02
C ASP A 78 -14.48 -10.79 30.32
N ARG A 79 -15.45 -9.92 30.63
CA ARG A 79 -15.21 -8.49 30.94
C ARG A 79 -14.30 -8.29 32.16
N ASN A 80 -14.19 -9.31 33.01
CA ASN A 80 -13.32 -9.27 34.18
C ASN A 80 -11.86 -9.63 33.86
N ASP A 81 -11.59 -10.27 32.71
CA ASP A 81 -10.26 -10.66 32.27
C ASP A 81 -9.84 -9.92 30.99
N PHE A 82 -8.95 -8.94 31.16
CA PHE A 82 -8.43 -8.14 30.06
C PHE A 82 -7.75 -8.97 28.97
N ALA A 83 -7.06 -10.06 29.34
CA ALA A 83 -6.38 -10.92 28.37
C ALA A 83 -7.37 -11.71 27.52
N SER A 84 -8.49 -12.15 28.11
CA SER A 84 -9.58 -12.80 27.36
C SER A 84 -10.25 -11.84 26.38
N VAL A 85 -10.47 -10.57 26.75
CA VAL A 85 -11.09 -9.58 25.84
C VAL A 85 -10.18 -9.32 24.65
N ARG A 86 -8.90 -9.00 24.90
CA ARG A 86 -7.90 -8.76 23.85
C ARG A 86 -7.70 -9.96 22.94
N LYS A 87 -7.81 -11.19 23.46
CA LYS A 87 -7.79 -12.40 22.64
C LYS A 87 -8.87 -12.40 21.56
N TYR A 88 -10.13 -12.14 21.90
CA TYR A 88 -11.22 -12.20 20.92
C TYR A 88 -11.32 -10.94 20.06
N GLU A 89 -11.01 -9.78 20.64
CA GLU A 89 -10.95 -8.50 19.92
C GLU A 89 -9.86 -8.51 18.84
N SER A 90 -8.79 -9.29 19.01
CA SER A 90 -7.69 -9.36 18.03
C SER A 90 -8.10 -9.76 16.60
N VAL A 91 -9.26 -10.42 16.43
CA VAL A 91 -9.75 -10.88 15.12
C VAL A 91 -10.77 -9.93 14.49
N ILE A 92 -11.16 -8.85 15.19
CA ILE A 92 -12.28 -7.99 14.77
C ILE A 92 -12.13 -7.46 13.34
N ILE A 93 -10.94 -6.98 12.96
CA ILE A 93 -10.67 -6.45 11.61
C ILE A 93 -10.76 -7.57 10.57
N PHE A 94 -10.09 -8.70 10.82
CA PHE A 94 -10.14 -9.85 9.92
C PHE A 94 -11.58 -10.34 9.69
N ALA A 95 -12.39 -10.39 10.75
CA ALA A 95 -13.79 -10.77 10.66
C ALA A 95 -14.64 -9.73 9.90
N LEU A 96 -14.43 -8.43 10.12
CA LEU A 96 -15.12 -7.36 9.38
C LEU A 96 -14.77 -7.39 7.89
N LEU A 97 -13.50 -7.64 7.55
CA LEU A 97 -13.04 -7.81 6.17
C LEU A 97 -13.68 -9.03 5.50
N LYS A 98 -13.78 -10.16 6.20
CA LYS A 98 -14.52 -11.34 5.71
C LYS A 98 -16.02 -11.09 5.51
N VAL A 99 -16.63 -10.28 6.38
CA VAL A 99 -18.02 -9.84 6.19
C VAL A 99 -18.16 -8.90 4.99
N CYS A 100 -17.15 -8.05 4.73
CA CYS A 100 -17.09 -7.20 3.54
C CYS A 100 -17.02 -8.05 2.25
N GLU A 101 -16.12 -9.04 2.20
CA GLU A 101 -16.01 -10.01 1.09
C GLU A 101 -17.37 -10.64 0.78
N TRP A 102 -18.06 -11.11 1.83
CA TRP A 102 -19.39 -11.70 1.71
C TRP A 102 -20.44 -10.74 1.12
N TYR A 103 -20.41 -9.46 1.48
CA TYR A 103 -21.35 -8.48 0.93
C TYR A 103 -21.08 -8.19 -0.54
N TRP A 104 -19.82 -8.17 -0.98
CA TRP A 104 -19.49 -8.02 -2.40
C TRP A 104 -19.93 -9.22 -3.23
N ASP A 105 -19.67 -10.44 -2.77
CA ASP A 105 -20.18 -11.67 -3.41
C ASP A 105 -21.71 -11.65 -3.55
N LEU A 106 -22.40 -11.12 -2.52
CA LEU A 106 -23.84 -10.98 -2.53
C LEU A 106 -24.32 -9.86 -3.48
N ALA A 107 -23.59 -8.76 -3.58
CA ALA A 107 -23.88 -7.67 -4.51
C ALA A 107 -23.74 -8.11 -5.99
N GLU A 108 -22.77 -8.97 -6.29
CA GLU A 108 -22.58 -9.54 -7.62
C GLU A 108 -23.66 -10.55 -7.99
N SER A 109 -24.08 -11.40 -7.03
CA SER A 109 -25.12 -12.42 -7.28
C SER A 109 -26.53 -11.85 -7.25
N GLU A 110 -26.81 -10.85 -6.40
CA GLU A 110 -28.13 -10.24 -6.19
C GLU A 110 -28.18 -8.77 -6.65
N LEU A 111 -28.10 -8.56 -7.97
CA LEU A 111 -28.09 -7.23 -8.62
C LEU A 111 -29.22 -6.27 -8.20
N HIS A 112 -30.36 -6.79 -7.71
CA HIS A 112 -31.52 -5.96 -7.32
C HIS A 112 -31.33 -5.21 -6.00
N ASN A 113 -30.49 -5.73 -5.09
CA ASN A 113 -30.17 -5.14 -3.78
C ASN A 113 -28.69 -4.74 -3.68
N SER A 114 -27.98 -4.68 -4.81
CA SER A 114 -26.53 -4.45 -4.84
C SER A 114 -26.13 -3.16 -4.12
N GLU A 115 -26.91 -2.09 -4.24
CA GLU A 115 -26.64 -0.80 -3.59
C GLU A 115 -26.62 -0.92 -2.06
N VAL A 116 -27.53 -1.71 -1.47
CA VAL A 116 -27.57 -1.93 -0.01
C VAL A 116 -26.37 -2.75 0.44
N TYR A 117 -26.02 -3.80 -0.30
CA TYR A 117 -24.86 -4.63 0.02
C TYR A 117 -23.54 -3.87 -0.13
N ASN A 118 -23.42 -3.02 -1.14
CA ASN A 118 -22.27 -2.12 -1.30
C ASN A 118 -22.18 -1.11 -0.13
N ALA A 119 -23.31 -0.51 0.29
CA ALA A 119 -23.33 0.38 1.45
C ALA A 119 -22.90 -0.35 2.75
N ARG A 120 -23.33 -1.61 2.93
CA ARG A 120 -22.90 -2.45 4.07
C ARG A 120 -21.41 -2.81 4.01
N ALA A 121 -20.89 -3.11 2.82
CA ALA A 121 -19.47 -3.35 2.61
C ALA A 121 -18.61 -2.12 2.96
N ILE A 122 -19.02 -0.93 2.49
CA ILE A 122 -18.37 0.34 2.82
C ILE A 122 -18.40 0.59 4.32
N ALA A 123 -19.52 0.32 4.98
CA ALA A 123 -19.61 0.47 6.43
C ALA A 123 -18.75 -0.51 7.22
N ALA A 124 -18.60 -1.76 6.75
CA ALA A 124 -17.67 -2.72 7.34
C ALA A 124 -16.22 -2.21 7.26
N GLN A 125 -15.84 -1.60 6.13
CA GLN A 125 -14.53 -0.98 5.94
C GLN A 125 -14.34 0.24 6.84
N GLN A 126 -15.31 1.15 6.88
CA GLN A 126 -15.22 2.33 7.73
C GLN A 126 -15.17 1.95 9.22
N LEU A 127 -15.99 0.99 9.65
CA LEU A 127 -15.96 0.49 11.02
C LEU A 127 -14.59 -0.09 11.36
N SER A 128 -13.96 -0.80 10.42
CA SER A 128 -12.59 -1.30 10.56
C SER A 128 -11.59 -0.16 10.72
N LYS A 129 -11.67 0.90 9.89
CA LYS A 129 -10.83 2.11 10.00
C LYS A 129 -10.95 2.74 11.39
N LEU A 130 -12.17 2.98 11.88
CA LEU A 130 -12.40 3.60 13.18
C LEU A 130 -11.85 2.77 14.33
N ILE A 131 -12.02 1.44 14.28
CA ILE A 131 -11.48 0.52 15.30
C ILE A 131 -9.94 0.54 15.29
N ILE A 132 -9.31 0.60 14.12
CA ILE A 132 -7.85 0.70 13.98
C ILE A 132 -7.33 1.97 14.63
N GLU A 133 -7.95 3.12 14.35
CA GLU A 133 -7.53 4.43 14.88
C GLU A 133 -7.71 4.51 16.40
N GLU A 134 -8.81 4.01 16.95
CA GLU A 134 -9.04 3.95 18.40
C GLU A 134 -8.06 2.98 19.08
N ALA A 135 -7.81 1.80 18.49
CA ALA A 135 -6.86 0.83 19.01
C ALA A 135 -5.41 1.33 18.94
N GLU A 136 -5.04 2.10 17.92
CA GLU A 136 -3.71 2.71 17.79
C GLU A 136 -3.46 3.72 18.90
N ALA A 137 -4.45 4.55 19.22
CA ALA A 137 -4.38 5.55 20.28
C ALA A 137 -4.24 4.90 21.68
N GLU A 138 -4.83 3.71 21.88
CA GLU A 138 -4.68 2.94 23.12
C GLU A 138 -3.32 2.22 23.20
N ASP A 139 -3.01 1.36 22.22
CA ASP A 139 -1.80 0.54 22.16
C ASP A 139 -1.45 0.18 20.69
N HIS A 140 -0.46 0.90 20.15
CA HIS A 140 0.04 0.66 18.81
C HIS A 140 0.71 -0.72 18.64
N HIS A 141 1.35 -1.28 19.67
CA HIS A 141 1.99 -2.59 19.57
C HIS A 141 0.95 -3.72 19.43
N TYR A 142 -0.11 -3.67 20.22
CA TYR A 142 -1.24 -4.60 20.11
C TYR A 142 -1.91 -4.50 18.72
N THR A 143 -2.14 -3.27 18.26
CA THR A 143 -2.74 -3.00 16.95
C THR A 143 -1.94 -3.62 15.81
N PHE A 144 -0.60 -3.42 15.81
CA PHE A 144 0.24 -3.95 14.74
C PHE A 144 0.37 -5.47 14.82
N MET A 145 0.71 -6.02 15.99
CA MET A 145 1.07 -7.44 16.11
C MET A 145 -0.13 -8.38 16.11
N GLN A 146 -1.24 -7.98 16.73
CA GLN A 146 -2.40 -8.86 16.93
C GLN A 146 -3.55 -8.53 16.00
N LEU A 147 -3.92 -7.26 15.82
CA LEU A 147 -5.06 -6.87 14.97
C LEU A 147 -4.73 -6.96 13.48
N LEU A 148 -3.57 -6.43 13.07
CA LEU A 148 -3.21 -6.30 11.65
C LEU A 148 -2.38 -7.48 11.13
N LEU A 149 -1.21 -7.74 11.71
CA LEU A 149 -0.20 -8.63 11.12
C LEU A 149 -0.42 -10.11 11.41
N ARG A 150 -1.08 -10.46 12.51
CA ARG A 150 -1.31 -11.87 12.84
C ARG A 150 -2.20 -12.53 11.80
N ARG A 151 -1.83 -13.73 11.39
CA ARG A 151 -2.62 -14.55 10.47
C ARG A 151 -3.68 -15.34 11.23
N TYR A 152 -4.92 -15.25 10.76
CA TYR A 152 -6.09 -15.92 11.32
C TYR A 152 -6.71 -16.89 10.31
N VAL A 153 -7.46 -17.86 10.84
CA VAL A 153 -8.17 -18.88 10.07
C VAL A 153 -9.64 -18.81 10.45
N ILE A 154 -10.51 -18.84 9.45
CA ILE A 154 -11.96 -18.94 9.62
C ILE A 154 -12.43 -20.27 9.06
N ASN A 155 -13.43 -20.87 9.69
CA ASN A 155 -14.05 -22.08 9.16
C ASN A 155 -15.17 -21.69 8.18
N GLU A 156 -14.95 -21.94 6.89
CA GLU A 156 -15.89 -21.68 5.80
C GLU A 156 -16.38 -23.02 5.23
N ARG A 157 -17.70 -23.25 5.23
CA ARG A 157 -18.31 -24.48 4.68
C ARG A 157 -17.75 -25.79 5.29
N ASP A 158 -17.52 -25.80 6.60
CA ASP A 158 -16.90 -26.89 7.37
C ASP A 158 -15.41 -27.16 7.07
N GLU A 159 -14.77 -26.37 6.19
CA GLU A 159 -13.34 -26.43 5.92
C GLU A 159 -12.62 -25.20 6.50
N ASP A 160 -11.42 -25.40 7.03
CA ASP A 160 -10.60 -24.31 7.54
C ASP A 160 -9.94 -23.57 6.37
N SER A 161 -10.14 -22.25 6.31
CA SER A 161 -9.57 -21.39 5.28
C SER A 161 -8.03 -21.35 5.34
N SER A 162 -7.40 -20.90 4.27
CA SER A 162 -5.96 -20.57 4.34
C SER A 162 -5.73 -19.45 5.37
N PRO A 163 -4.65 -19.53 6.17
CA PRO A 163 -4.33 -18.50 7.15
C PRO A 163 -3.95 -17.19 6.45
N ALA A 164 -4.68 -16.12 6.76
CA ALA A 164 -4.45 -14.79 6.19
C ALA A 164 -4.45 -13.73 7.28
N SER A 165 -3.60 -12.72 7.13
CA SER A 165 -3.56 -11.56 8.01
C SER A 165 -4.61 -10.52 7.59
N ALA A 166 -5.14 -9.73 8.52
CA ALA A 166 -6.05 -8.64 8.18
C ALA A 166 -5.40 -7.63 7.23
N LEU A 167 -4.09 -7.38 7.38
CA LEU A 167 -3.32 -6.51 6.51
C LEU A 167 -3.18 -7.09 5.10
N GLU A 168 -2.91 -8.40 4.98
CA GLU A 168 -2.86 -9.10 3.69
C GLU A 168 -4.24 -9.12 3.02
N LEU A 169 -5.29 -9.43 3.77
CA LEU A 169 -6.65 -9.55 3.27
C LEU A 169 -7.22 -8.21 2.80
N ALA A 170 -7.00 -7.11 3.53
CA ALA A 170 -7.44 -5.78 3.13
C ALA A 170 -6.83 -5.34 1.79
N MET A 171 -5.58 -5.72 1.53
CA MET A 171 -4.89 -5.41 0.28
C MET A 171 -5.40 -6.28 -0.88
N ASP A 172 -5.56 -7.60 -0.66
CA ASP A 172 -6.08 -8.51 -1.71
C ASP A 172 -7.48 -8.11 -2.17
N MET A 173 -8.30 -7.64 -1.24
CA MET A 173 -9.65 -7.12 -1.48
C MET A 173 -9.69 -5.68 -1.99
N HIS A 174 -8.56 -4.98 -2.05
CA HIS A 174 -8.48 -3.57 -2.45
C HIS A 174 -9.35 -2.62 -1.59
N CYS A 175 -9.39 -2.84 -0.27
CA CYS A 175 -10.13 -1.98 0.68
C CYS A 175 -9.39 -0.67 0.98
N THR A 176 -9.48 0.31 0.08
CA THR A 176 -8.75 1.59 0.16
C THR A 176 -9.01 2.36 1.45
N THR A 177 -10.23 2.35 1.98
CA THR A 177 -10.58 3.03 3.24
C THR A 177 -9.83 2.48 4.46
N VAL A 178 -9.67 1.15 4.54
CA VAL A 178 -8.92 0.49 5.61
C VAL A 178 -7.43 0.72 5.44
N ILE A 179 -6.95 0.59 4.21
CA ILE A 179 -5.54 0.84 3.87
C ILE A 179 -5.16 2.29 4.18
N GLY A 180 -6.03 3.26 3.93
CA GLY A 180 -5.80 4.67 4.20
C GLY A 180 -5.79 5.06 5.69
N SER A 181 -6.16 4.15 6.60
CA SER A 181 -6.15 4.43 8.04
C SER A 181 -4.74 4.69 8.60
N SER A 182 -4.65 5.56 9.62
CA SER A 182 -3.36 5.94 10.21
C SER A 182 -2.60 4.73 10.75
N GLY A 183 -3.28 3.85 11.49
CA GLY A 183 -2.68 2.68 12.11
C GLY A 183 -2.20 1.65 11.08
N TYR A 184 -2.94 1.48 9.99
CA TYR A 184 -2.52 0.62 8.88
C TYR A 184 -1.27 1.17 8.21
N GLN A 185 -1.25 2.45 7.85
CA GLN A 185 -0.10 3.09 7.20
C GLN A 185 1.15 3.11 8.08
N ARG A 186 0.97 3.33 9.39
CA ARG A 186 2.06 3.29 10.36
C ARG A 186 2.63 1.88 10.52
N CYS A 187 1.77 0.87 10.62
CA CYS A 187 2.18 -0.54 10.63
C CYS A 187 2.95 -0.90 9.34
N LEU A 188 2.42 -0.49 8.19
CA LEU A 188 3.04 -0.72 6.89
C LEU A 188 4.42 -0.07 6.79
N LYS A 189 4.58 1.14 7.35
CA LYS A 189 5.86 1.85 7.40
C LYS A 189 6.90 1.12 8.25
N TRP A 190 6.51 0.56 9.39
CA TRP A 190 7.39 -0.26 10.24
C TRP A 190 7.83 -1.54 9.54
N LEU A 191 6.91 -2.12 8.77
CA LEU A 191 7.14 -3.31 7.96
C LEU A 191 8.07 -3.01 6.76
N TRP A 192 7.85 -1.90 6.05
CA TRP A 192 8.69 -1.41 4.95
C TRP A 192 10.14 -1.18 5.38
N ARG A 193 10.34 -0.59 6.58
CA ARG A 193 11.67 -0.38 7.17
C ARG A 193 12.32 -1.66 7.72
N GLY A 194 11.58 -2.77 7.84
CA GLY A 194 12.08 -3.99 8.46
C GLY A 194 12.26 -3.90 9.98
N TRP A 195 11.49 -3.03 10.65
CA TRP A 195 11.42 -3.02 12.12
C TRP A 195 10.62 -4.21 12.64
N ILE A 196 9.57 -4.59 11.92
CA ILE A 196 8.79 -5.80 12.17
C ILE A 196 9.20 -6.85 11.13
N VAL A 197 9.52 -8.05 11.60
CA VAL A 197 9.95 -9.17 10.75
C VAL A 197 9.11 -10.39 11.09
N GLN A 198 8.80 -11.22 10.09
CA GLN A 198 8.10 -12.47 10.32
C GLN A 198 8.93 -13.40 11.21
N ASN A 199 8.27 -14.10 12.13
CA ASN A 199 8.96 -15.02 13.02
C ASN A 199 9.50 -16.24 12.26
N GLN A 200 10.76 -16.60 12.50
CA GLN A 200 11.42 -17.73 11.82
C GLN A 200 10.85 -19.09 12.25
N TYR A 201 10.29 -19.19 13.45
CA TYR A 201 9.79 -20.45 14.01
C TYR A 201 8.28 -20.65 13.80
N ASP A 202 7.53 -19.55 13.67
CA ASP A 202 6.08 -19.59 13.51
C ASP A 202 5.66 -18.60 12.40
N PRO A 203 5.27 -19.07 11.21
CA PRO A 203 4.92 -18.21 10.08
C PRO A 203 3.62 -17.41 10.31
N GLN A 204 2.86 -17.70 11.37
CA GLN A 204 1.61 -17.00 11.70
C GLN A 204 1.85 -15.70 12.49
N THR A 205 3.05 -15.52 13.06
CA THR A 205 3.37 -14.40 13.95
C THR A 205 4.49 -13.52 13.40
N TYR A 206 4.42 -12.24 13.76
CA TYR A 206 5.43 -11.25 13.48
C TYR A 206 6.07 -10.80 14.79
N VAL A 207 7.35 -10.44 14.74
CA VAL A 207 8.15 -10.05 15.91
C VAL A 207 8.93 -8.78 15.58
N LEU A 208 9.09 -7.91 16.57
CA LEU A 208 9.98 -6.75 16.45
C LEU A 208 11.44 -7.19 16.39
N SER A 209 12.17 -6.60 15.46
CA SER A 209 13.59 -6.89 15.29
C SER A 209 14.40 -6.33 16.48
N ARG A 210 15.17 -7.20 17.13
CA ARG A 210 15.97 -6.88 18.33
C ARG A 210 17.13 -5.91 18.05
N THR A 211 17.52 -5.77 16.79
CA THR A 211 18.66 -4.94 16.39
C THR A 211 18.27 -3.47 16.21
N VAL A 212 16.98 -3.14 16.05
CA VAL A 212 16.47 -1.76 15.83
C VAL A 212 16.92 -0.74 16.89
N PRO A 213 16.84 -1.01 18.22
CA PRO A 213 17.25 -0.03 19.22
C PRO A 213 18.78 0.04 19.43
N SER A 214 19.55 -0.89 18.85
CA SER A 214 20.99 -0.94 19.11
C SER A 214 21.73 0.18 18.37
N CYS A 215 22.57 0.94 19.06
CA CYS A 215 23.35 2.04 18.45
C CYS A 215 24.71 1.58 17.87
N GLU A 216 25.01 0.29 17.93
CA GLU A 216 26.30 -0.27 17.49
C GLU A 216 26.29 -0.58 15.99
N VAL A 217 27.21 0.03 15.23
CA VAL A 217 27.34 -0.17 13.77
C VAL A 217 27.57 -1.65 13.42
N SER A 218 28.36 -2.37 14.23
CA SER A 218 28.66 -3.79 14.01
C SER A 218 27.44 -4.69 14.07
N LYS A 219 26.45 -4.36 14.91
CA LYS A 219 25.21 -5.15 15.05
C LYS A 219 24.30 -5.01 13.83
N HIS A 220 24.34 -3.85 13.16
CA HIS A 220 23.58 -3.60 11.93
C HIS A 220 24.30 -4.09 10.67
N PHE A 221 25.62 -4.38 10.74
CA PHE A 221 26.37 -5.02 9.65
C PHE A 221 26.03 -6.52 9.54
N THR A 222 24.77 -6.83 9.28
CA THR A 222 24.27 -8.19 9.09
C THR A 222 23.47 -8.28 7.80
N PRO A 223 23.71 -9.30 6.94
CA PRO A 223 22.95 -9.50 5.71
C PRO A 223 21.44 -9.65 5.92
N GLU A 224 21.00 -10.06 7.12
CA GLU A 224 19.58 -10.20 7.45
C GLU A 224 18.81 -8.89 7.31
N ARG A 225 19.49 -7.73 7.43
CA ARG A 225 18.87 -6.42 7.22
C ARG A 225 18.47 -6.17 5.78
N LEU A 226 19.17 -6.76 4.81
CA LEU A 226 18.81 -6.64 3.39
C LEU A 226 17.46 -7.30 3.08
N ARG A 227 16.93 -8.14 3.98
CA ARG A 227 15.57 -8.68 3.85
C ARG A 227 14.50 -7.60 3.97
N ALA A 228 14.79 -6.43 4.57
CA ALA A 228 13.82 -5.35 4.68
C ALA A 228 13.39 -4.83 3.28
N PRO A 229 12.08 -4.67 3.01
CA PRO A 229 11.56 -4.25 1.71
C PRO A 229 12.21 -2.97 1.16
N MET A 230 12.47 -1.99 2.04
CA MET A 230 13.12 -0.72 1.68
C MET A 230 14.48 -0.94 1.01
N TYR A 231 15.34 -1.78 1.59
CA TYR A 231 16.69 -2.01 1.06
C TYR A 231 16.66 -2.91 -0.17
N GLN A 232 15.76 -3.89 -0.23
CA GLN A 232 15.55 -4.69 -1.44
C GLN A 232 15.14 -3.81 -2.63
N ASN A 233 14.16 -2.93 -2.41
CA ASN A 233 13.70 -2.00 -3.43
C ASN A 233 14.82 -1.04 -3.87
N MET A 234 15.58 -0.48 -2.93
CA MET A 234 16.73 0.37 -3.24
C MET A 234 17.77 -0.37 -4.10
N LEU A 235 18.10 -1.62 -3.76
CA LEU A 235 19.00 -2.47 -4.55
C LEU A 235 18.48 -2.73 -5.96
N GLN A 236 17.20 -3.07 -6.09
CA GLN A 236 16.58 -3.29 -7.40
C GLN A 236 16.64 -2.04 -8.28
N ILE A 237 16.40 -0.85 -7.70
CA ILE A 237 16.51 0.42 -8.43
C ILE A 237 17.96 0.66 -8.91
N ILE A 238 18.95 0.44 -8.04
CA ILE A 238 20.38 0.63 -8.37
C ILE A 238 20.80 -0.33 -9.50
N PHE A 239 20.47 -1.62 -9.40
CA PHE A 239 20.80 -2.60 -10.44
C PHE A 239 20.02 -2.37 -11.74
N SER A 240 18.79 -1.87 -11.65
CA SER A 240 18.00 -1.49 -12.82
C SER A 240 18.61 -0.30 -13.57
N LEU A 241 19.06 0.74 -12.84
CA LEU A 241 19.77 1.88 -13.43
C LEU A 241 21.10 1.45 -14.05
N PHE A 242 21.85 0.57 -13.39
CA PHE A 242 23.07 -0.01 -13.97
C PHE A 242 22.78 -0.81 -15.24
N TYR A 243 21.72 -1.63 -15.25
CA TYR A 243 21.28 -2.37 -16.42
C TYR A 243 20.92 -1.45 -17.60
N LEU A 244 20.24 -0.33 -17.33
CA LEU A 244 19.89 0.66 -18.35
C LEU A 244 21.13 1.33 -18.97
N ILE A 245 22.10 1.73 -18.13
CA ILE A 245 23.39 2.28 -18.59
C ILE A 245 24.07 1.25 -19.49
N LEU A 246 24.12 0.00 -19.04
CA LEU A 246 24.79 -1.07 -19.74
C LEU A 246 24.11 -1.40 -21.08
N TYR A 247 22.78 -1.47 -21.12
CA TYR A 247 22.00 -1.60 -22.35
C TYR A 247 22.32 -0.46 -23.34
N THR A 248 22.35 0.78 -22.86
CA THR A 248 22.64 1.96 -23.70
C THR A 248 24.05 1.93 -24.26
N VAL A 249 25.03 1.48 -23.47
CA VAL A 249 26.42 1.29 -23.94
C VAL A 249 26.48 0.22 -25.03
N VAL A 250 25.87 -0.95 -24.81
CA VAL A 250 25.90 -2.06 -25.79
C VAL A 250 25.20 -1.70 -27.09
N LEU A 251 24.07 -0.99 -27.03
CA LEU A 251 23.33 -0.56 -28.21
C LEU A 251 24.13 0.45 -29.06
N ASN A 252 24.87 1.35 -28.42
CA ASN A 252 25.63 2.40 -29.09
C ASN A 252 27.05 2.00 -29.51
N GLN A 253 27.54 0.84 -29.07
CA GLN A 253 28.91 0.40 -29.35
C GLN A 253 29.12 -0.12 -30.79
N LYS A 254 28.04 -0.31 -31.57
CA LYS A 254 28.12 -0.85 -32.93
C LYS A 254 28.61 0.20 -33.94
N ASP A 255 29.91 0.21 -34.18
CA ASP A 255 30.56 1.13 -35.14
C ASP A 255 31.02 0.46 -36.45
N SER A 256 30.86 -0.86 -36.64
CA SER A 256 31.43 -1.58 -37.79
C SER A 256 30.47 -2.57 -38.45
N VAL A 257 30.68 -2.81 -39.74
CA VAL A 257 29.91 -3.76 -40.57
C VAL A 257 30.32 -5.21 -40.32
N HIS A 258 31.58 -5.45 -39.92
CA HIS A 258 32.08 -6.79 -39.66
C HIS A 258 31.62 -7.34 -38.31
N VAL A 259 31.46 -8.67 -38.25
CA VAL A 259 31.10 -9.38 -37.02
C VAL A 259 32.25 -9.24 -36.02
N GLN A 260 32.02 -8.43 -34.98
CA GLN A 260 32.93 -8.29 -33.85
C GLN A 260 32.73 -9.44 -32.86
N ALA A 261 33.82 -9.85 -32.20
CA ALA A 261 33.75 -10.78 -31.08
C ALA A 261 32.94 -10.16 -29.91
N ILE A 262 32.42 -11.02 -29.04
CA ILE A 262 31.63 -10.58 -27.87
C ILE A 262 32.52 -9.72 -26.97
N GLY A 263 32.17 -8.45 -26.83
CA GLY A 263 32.90 -7.49 -26.01
C GLY A 263 32.68 -7.73 -24.50
N PHE A 264 33.52 -7.10 -23.67
CA PHE A 264 33.36 -7.16 -22.21
C PHE A 264 31.98 -6.63 -21.75
N TRP A 265 31.56 -5.47 -22.26
CA TRP A 265 30.25 -4.87 -21.93
C TRP A 265 29.07 -5.71 -22.43
N GLU A 266 29.19 -6.29 -23.61
CA GLU A 266 28.20 -7.21 -24.19
C GLU A 266 28.08 -8.50 -23.36
N SER A 267 29.20 -9.08 -22.93
CA SER A 267 29.20 -10.24 -22.03
C SER A 267 28.57 -9.91 -20.68
N LEU A 268 28.86 -8.74 -20.11
CA LEU A 268 28.27 -8.30 -18.85
C LEU A 268 26.76 -8.10 -18.99
N PHE A 269 26.29 -7.56 -20.13
CA PHE A 269 24.86 -7.42 -20.45
C PHE A 269 24.15 -8.76 -20.47
N TYR A 270 24.76 -9.77 -21.08
CA TYR A 270 24.17 -11.10 -21.19
C TYR A 270 24.05 -11.78 -19.84
N VAL A 271 25.07 -11.66 -18.98
CA VAL A 271 25.01 -12.16 -17.60
C VAL A 271 23.90 -11.44 -16.82
N PHE A 272 23.79 -10.12 -16.95
CA PHE A 272 22.72 -9.36 -16.31
C PHE A 272 21.32 -9.77 -16.79
N THR A 273 21.15 -9.89 -18.10
CA THR A 273 19.88 -10.28 -18.74
C THR A 273 19.48 -11.69 -18.31
N LEU A 274 20.44 -12.62 -18.27
CA LEU A 274 20.21 -14.00 -17.86
C LEU A 274 19.80 -14.08 -16.37
N GLY A 275 20.45 -13.31 -15.50
CA GLY A 275 20.04 -13.16 -14.10
C GLY A 275 18.60 -12.68 -13.95
N GLN A 276 18.24 -11.58 -14.64
CA GLN A 276 16.87 -11.06 -14.58
C GLN A 276 15.83 -12.01 -15.20
N THR A 277 16.18 -12.71 -16.28
CA THR A 277 15.28 -13.68 -16.91
C THR A 277 15.00 -14.86 -16.01
N ILE A 278 16.03 -15.42 -15.36
CA ILE A 278 15.85 -16.56 -14.44
C ILE A 278 14.97 -16.16 -13.25
N ASP A 279 15.16 -14.96 -12.72
CA ASP A 279 14.31 -14.42 -11.64
C ASP A 279 12.83 -14.36 -12.05
N GLU A 280 12.51 -13.83 -13.23
CA GLU A 280 11.13 -13.81 -13.73
C GLU A 280 10.57 -15.22 -14.00
N VAL A 281 11.38 -16.15 -14.51
CA VAL A 281 10.97 -17.55 -14.70
C VAL A 281 10.68 -18.23 -13.37
N VAL A 282 11.49 -18.01 -12.34
CA VAL A 282 11.29 -18.55 -10.99
C VAL A 282 10.00 -18.01 -10.37
N LYS A 283 9.73 -16.70 -10.52
CA LYS A 283 8.48 -16.09 -10.07
C LYS A 283 7.27 -16.67 -10.79
N CYS A 284 7.33 -16.79 -12.11
CA CYS A 284 6.28 -17.39 -12.93
C CYS A 284 5.99 -18.84 -12.50
N TYR A 285 7.03 -19.63 -12.19
CA TYR A 285 6.90 -21.00 -11.71
C TYR A 285 6.22 -21.11 -10.33
N HIS A 286 6.61 -20.28 -9.36
CA HIS A 286 6.07 -20.37 -8.00
C HIS A 286 4.66 -19.77 -7.84
N VAL A 287 4.40 -18.66 -8.53
CA VAL A 287 3.12 -17.94 -8.41
C VAL A 287 2.04 -18.54 -9.33
N GLY A 288 2.42 -19.17 -10.44
CA GLY A 288 1.47 -19.78 -11.39
C GLY A 288 0.60 -18.73 -12.10
N TRP A 289 -0.68 -19.04 -12.31
CA TRP A 289 -1.62 -18.16 -13.03
C TRP A 289 -1.79 -16.78 -12.41
N ALA A 290 -1.63 -16.65 -11.09
CA ALA A 290 -1.69 -15.36 -10.39
C ALA A 290 -0.53 -14.42 -10.75
N TYR A 291 0.50 -14.90 -11.46
CA TYR A 291 1.61 -14.08 -11.96
C TYR A 291 1.18 -13.15 -13.10
N VAL A 292 0.11 -13.47 -13.82
CA VAL A 292 -0.30 -12.74 -15.03
C VAL A 292 -0.88 -11.37 -14.67
N GLY A 293 0.02 -10.40 -14.45
CA GLY A 293 -0.28 -8.98 -14.31
C GLY A 293 0.21 -8.20 -15.53
N PHE A 294 -0.37 -7.02 -15.77
CA PHE A 294 -0.01 -6.16 -16.91
C PHE A 294 1.50 -5.87 -16.98
N TRP A 295 2.10 -5.47 -15.86
CA TRP A 295 3.53 -5.17 -15.79
C TRP A 295 4.42 -6.40 -15.95
N ASN A 296 3.96 -7.56 -15.48
CA ASN A 296 4.71 -8.81 -15.63
C ASN A 296 4.72 -9.26 -17.09
N VAL A 297 3.56 -9.23 -17.77
CA VAL A 297 3.46 -9.50 -19.21
C VAL A 297 4.31 -8.51 -20.02
N TYR A 298 4.31 -7.23 -19.61
CA TYR A 298 5.15 -6.21 -20.22
C TYR A 298 6.65 -6.53 -20.09
N HIS A 299 7.10 -6.94 -18.90
CA HIS A 299 8.48 -7.36 -18.65
C HIS A 299 8.84 -8.62 -19.44
N ASP A 300 7.99 -9.65 -19.43
CA ASP A 300 8.19 -10.90 -20.16
C ASP A 300 8.34 -10.65 -21.65
N PHE A 301 7.48 -9.79 -22.21
CA PHE A 301 7.54 -9.41 -23.62
C PHE A 301 8.87 -8.70 -23.95
N MET A 302 9.27 -7.73 -23.11
CA MET A 302 10.55 -7.03 -23.27
C MET A 302 11.73 -8.01 -23.20
N PHE A 303 11.81 -8.86 -22.18
CA PHE A 303 12.90 -9.84 -22.06
C PHE A 303 12.89 -10.86 -23.19
N SER A 304 11.72 -11.28 -23.67
CA SER A 304 11.61 -12.19 -24.82
C SER A 304 12.25 -11.59 -26.08
N ILE A 305 12.05 -10.29 -26.34
CA ILE A 305 12.70 -9.59 -27.47
C ILE A 305 14.22 -9.56 -27.28
N ILE A 306 14.69 -9.23 -26.07
CA ILE A 306 16.12 -9.16 -25.77
C ILE A 306 16.77 -10.53 -25.91
N ILE A 307 16.19 -11.58 -25.34
CA ILE A 307 16.69 -12.97 -25.43
C ILE A 307 16.73 -13.42 -26.89
N CYS A 308 15.70 -13.10 -27.68
CA CYS A 308 15.69 -13.39 -29.11
C CYS A 308 16.87 -12.71 -29.83
N SER A 309 17.12 -11.43 -29.54
CA SER A 309 18.27 -10.69 -30.06
C SER A 309 19.61 -11.33 -29.66
N ILE A 310 19.77 -11.72 -28.38
CA ILE A 310 20.97 -12.39 -27.86
C ILE A 310 21.19 -13.73 -28.55
N PHE A 311 20.13 -14.52 -28.73
CA PHE A 311 20.21 -15.82 -29.39
C PHE A 311 20.67 -15.67 -30.85
N ILE A 312 20.10 -14.72 -31.59
CA ILE A 312 20.52 -14.41 -32.97
C ILE A 312 21.96 -13.90 -33.01
N ARG A 313 22.39 -13.12 -32.01
CA ARG A 313 23.77 -12.64 -31.89
C ARG A 313 24.76 -13.78 -31.69
N ILE A 314 24.43 -14.74 -30.82
CA ILE A 314 25.24 -15.95 -30.61
C ILE A 314 25.33 -16.78 -31.89
N LEU A 315 24.24 -16.92 -32.65
CA LEU A 315 24.24 -17.59 -33.95
C LEU A 315 25.10 -16.88 -35.00
N SER A 316 25.18 -15.54 -34.96
CA SER A 316 26.05 -14.76 -35.84
C SER A 316 27.54 -15.01 -35.53
N VAL A 317 27.93 -15.04 -34.25
CA VAL A 317 29.32 -15.27 -33.83
C VAL A 317 29.75 -16.73 -33.99
N CYS A 318 28.83 -17.67 -33.79
CA CYS A 318 29.04 -19.10 -33.97
C CYS A 318 28.21 -19.64 -35.14
N PRO A 319 28.62 -19.38 -36.40
CA PRO A 319 27.86 -19.81 -37.57
C PRO A 319 27.83 -21.34 -37.67
N TRP A 320 26.77 -21.94 -37.14
CA TRP A 320 26.51 -23.36 -37.22
C TRP A 320 25.65 -23.63 -38.46
N ARG A 321 26.32 -23.91 -39.60
CA ARG A 321 25.68 -24.41 -40.82
C ARG A 321 24.51 -23.54 -41.33
N THR A 322 24.68 -22.22 -41.30
CA THR A 322 23.70 -21.24 -41.82
C THR A 322 23.94 -20.94 -43.31
N GLU A 323 22.86 -20.86 -44.10
CA GLU A 323 22.92 -20.52 -45.54
C GLU A 323 23.21 -19.03 -45.79
N LEU A 324 22.89 -18.17 -44.82
CA LEU A 324 23.03 -16.71 -44.90
C LEU A 324 24.33 -16.21 -44.24
N PRO A 325 24.92 -15.10 -44.74
CA PRO A 325 26.16 -14.55 -44.19
C PRO A 325 26.00 -14.13 -42.72
N PRO A 326 27.02 -14.37 -41.86
CA PRO A 326 26.99 -14.01 -40.43
C PRO A 326 26.66 -12.53 -40.16
N GLU A 327 27.10 -11.63 -41.04
CA GLU A 327 26.84 -10.18 -40.96
C GLU A 327 25.35 -9.83 -41.03
N TYR A 328 24.55 -10.60 -41.76
CA TYR A 328 23.11 -10.40 -41.84
C TYR A 328 22.44 -10.63 -40.48
N TRP A 329 22.76 -11.76 -39.85
CA TRP A 329 22.23 -12.11 -38.52
C TRP A 329 22.68 -11.11 -37.45
N ASP A 330 23.89 -10.57 -37.57
CA ASP A 330 24.37 -9.50 -36.71
C ASP A 330 23.52 -8.23 -36.83
N ILE A 331 23.24 -7.78 -38.06
CA ILE A 331 22.39 -6.61 -38.29
C ILE A 331 20.98 -6.83 -37.73
N VAL A 332 20.40 -8.02 -37.95
CA VAL A 332 19.07 -8.37 -37.47
C VAL A 332 19.02 -8.37 -35.94
N SER A 333 20.02 -8.95 -35.27
CA SER A 333 20.10 -8.96 -33.80
C SER A 333 20.05 -7.54 -33.21
N TYR A 334 20.87 -6.61 -33.71
CA TYR A 334 20.90 -5.23 -33.21
C TYR A 334 19.62 -4.45 -33.55
N ARG A 335 18.97 -4.73 -34.70
CA ARG A 335 17.66 -4.14 -35.03
C ARG A 335 16.57 -4.60 -34.05
N ILE A 336 16.54 -5.89 -33.72
CA ILE A 336 15.61 -6.44 -32.73
C ILE A 336 15.93 -5.85 -31.34
N LEU A 337 17.21 -5.71 -30.98
CA LEU A 337 17.63 -5.08 -29.74
C LEU A 337 17.17 -3.62 -29.65
N ALA A 338 17.24 -2.88 -30.76
CA ALA A 338 16.78 -1.49 -30.85
C ALA A 338 15.26 -1.37 -30.67
N CYS A 339 14.48 -2.34 -31.16
CA CYS A 339 13.03 -2.39 -30.93
C CYS A 339 12.68 -2.53 -29.43
N ALA A 340 13.58 -3.08 -28.61
CA ALA A 340 13.39 -3.16 -27.15
C ALA A 340 13.67 -1.83 -26.42
N ALA A 341 14.28 -0.84 -27.06
CA ALA A 341 14.73 0.39 -26.38
C ALA A 341 13.58 1.15 -25.68
N PRO A 342 12.43 1.42 -26.35
CA PRO A 342 11.32 2.11 -25.69
C PRO A 342 10.78 1.33 -24.48
N LEU A 343 10.84 -0.01 -24.55
CA LEU A 343 10.34 -0.87 -23.49
C LEU A 343 11.21 -0.81 -22.23
N ILE A 344 12.54 -0.81 -22.41
CA ILE A 344 13.50 -0.72 -21.31
C ILE A 344 13.44 0.66 -20.64
N TRP A 345 13.29 1.74 -21.42
CA TRP A 345 13.15 3.08 -20.88
C TRP A 345 11.83 3.26 -20.11
N CYS A 346 10.73 2.70 -20.61
CA CYS A 346 9.46 2.75 -19.90
C CYS A 346 9.48 1.92 -18.60
N ARG A 347 10.24 0.81 -18.55
CA ARG A 347 10.46 0.05 -17.31
C ARG A 347 11.08 0.90 -16.19
N LEU A 348 11.90 1.91 -16.50
CA LEU A 348 12.42 2.83 -15.49
C LEU A 348 11.29 3.54 -14.73
N LEU A 349 10.20 3.92 -15.41
CA LEU A 349 9.06 4.61 -14.80
C LEU A 349 8.41 3.76 -13.69
N LEU A 350 8.44 2.42 -13.83
CA LEU A 350 7.90 1.49 -12.84
C LEU A 350 8.69 1.48 -11.54
N TYR A 351 9.99 1.72 -11.61
CA TYR A 351 10.81 1.85 -10.41
C TYR A 351 10.56 3.18 -9.69
N LEU A 352 10.10 4.21 -10.40
CA LEU A 352 9.67 5.49 -9.83
C LEU A 352 8.25 5.43 -9.22
N GLU A 353 7.56 4.28 -9.22
CA GLU A 353 6.25 4.13 -8.57
C GLU A 353 6.27 4.47 -7.06
N SER A 354 7.45 4.43 -6.43
CA SER A 354 7.62 4.80 -5.03
C SER A 354 7.43 6.30 -4.76
N GLU A 355 7.48 7.13 -5.79
CA GLU A 355 7.21 8.56 -5.68
C GLU A 355 5.72 8.83 -5.80
N ARG A 356 5.15 9.57 -4.84
CA ARG A 356 3.70 9.81 -4.75
C ARG A 356 3.09 10.31 -6.06
N PHE A 357 3.75 11.27 -6.71
CA PHE A 357 3.24 11.86 -7.96
C PHE A 357 3.29 10.87 -9.12
N VAL A 358 4.40 10.14 -9.28
CA VAL A 358 4.58 9.20 -10.40
C VAL A 358 3.73 7.95 -10.21
N GLY A 359 3.66 7.43 -8.98
CA GLY A 359 2.81 6.30 -8.62
C GLY A 359 1.34 6.57 -8.92
N ALA A 360 0.82 7.73 -8.48
CA ALA A 360 -0.56 8.12 -8.79
C ALA A 360 -0.83 8.20 -10.30
N LEU A 361 0.09 8.77 -11.08
CA LEU A 361 -0.03 8.84 -12.54
C LEU A 361 -0.05 7.45 -13.20
N LEU A 362 0.73 6.50 -12.68
CA LEU A 362 0.74 5.12 -13.18
C LEU A 362 -0.58 4.39 -12.89
N VAL A 363 -1.20 4.62 -11.73
CA VAL A 363 -2.55 4.08 -11.43
C VAL A 363 -3.57 4.60 -12.44
N VAL A 364 -3.59 5.92 -12.63
CA VAL A 364 -4.49 6.59 -13.56
C VAL A 364 -4.34 6.01 -14.96
N LEU A 365 -3.11 5.88 -15.46
CA LEU A 365 -2.83 5.29 -16.77
C LEU A 365 -3.34 3.85 -16.87
N ALA A 366 -3.08 3.02 -15.85
CA ALA A 366 -3.49 1.61 -15.84
C ALA A 366 -5.02 1.45 -15.83
N HIS A 367 -5.71 2.28 -15.03
CA HIS A 367 -7.18 2.29 -14.96
C HIS A 367 -7.80 2.71 -16.30
N MET A 368 -7.30 3.79 -16.89
CA MET A 368 -7.76 4.28 -18.20
C MET A 368 -7.56 3.23 -19.31
N MET A 369 -6.42 2.53 -19.31
CA MET A 369 -6.15 1.44 -20.28
C MET A 369 -7.10 0.25 -20.11
N ARG A 370 -7.53 -0.07 -18.88
CA ARG A 370 -8.51 -1.14 -18.63
C ARG A 370 -9.88 -0.76 -19.16
N GLU A 371 -10.33 0.48 -18.93
CA GLU A 371 -11.63 0.96 -19.42
C GLU A 371 -11.65 1.08 -20.96
N SER A 372 -10.54 1.49 -21.58
CA SER A 372 -10.47 1.62 -23.03
C SER A 372 -10.38 0.29 -23.78
N ILE A 373 -10.19 -0.85 -23.11
CA ILE A 373 -10.07 -2.15 -23.79
C ILE A 373 -11.33 -2.50 -24.60
N TYR A 374 -12.51 -2.19 -24.08
CA TYR A 374 -13.78 -2.38 -24.79
C TYR A 374 -13.91 -1.45 -25.99
N PHE A 375 -13.39 -0.22 -25.86
CA PHE A 375 -13.33 0.72 -26.95
C PHE A 375 -12.37 0.25 -28.06
N PHE A 376 -11.17 -0.22 -27.70
CA PHE A 376 -10.22 -0.77 -28.66
C PHE A 376 -10.78 -2.01 -29.38
N PHE A 377 -11.54 -2.86 -28.67
CA PHE A 377 -12.25 -3.97 -29.29
C PHE A 377 -13.27 -3.49 -30.35
N LEU A 378 -14.10 -2.48 -30.03
CA LEU A 378 -15.03 -1.88 -30.98
C LEU A 378 -14.30 -1.26 -32.19
N LEU A 379 -13.19 -0.55 -31.94
CA LEU A 379 -12.36 0.06 -32.97
C LEU A 379 -11.78 -0.99 -33.93
N VAL A 380 -11.25 -2.10 -33.40
CA VAL A 380 -10.70 -3.20 -34.20
C VAL A 380 -11.81 -3.90 -35.00
N LEU A 381 -12.97 -4.15 -34.39
CA LEU A 381 -14.12 -4.73 -35.09
C LEU A 381 -14.56 -3.86 -36.26
N MET A 382 -14.64 -2.55 -36.04
CA MET A 382 -14.97 -1.58 -37.09
C MET A 382 -13.93 -1.57 -38.20
N MET A 383 -12.64 -1.52 -37.84
CA MET A 383 -11.53 -1.59 -38.80
C MET A 383 -11.59 -2.87 -39.66
N ILE A 384 -11.87 -4.03 -39.07
CA ILE A 384 -12.03 -5.29 -39.82
C ILE A 384 -13.20 -5.20 -40.80
N GLY A 385 -14.33 -4.64 -40.39
CA GLY A 385 -15.50 -4.45 -41.27
C GLY A 385 -15.20 -3.55 -42.47
N PHE A 386 -14.51 -2.43 -42.25
CA PHE A 386 -14.08 -1.54 -43.34
C PHE A 386 -13.00 -2.16 -44.21
N LEU A 387 -12.01 -2.83 -43.62
CA LEU A 387 -10.98 -3.58 -44.35
C LEU A 387 -11.64 -4.63 -45.26
N GLN A 388 -12.62 -5.37 -44.76
CA GLN A 388 -13.38 -6.32 -45.57
C GLN A 388 -14.13 -5.63 -46.72
N GLY A 389 -14.70 -4.43 -46.48
CA GLY A 389 -15.30 -3.62 -47.53
C GLY A 389 -14.31 -3.25 -48.64
N PHE A 390 -13.12 -2.77 -48.29
CA PHE A 390 -12.07 -2.44 -49.26
C PHE A 390 -11.53 -3.67 -49.99
N LEU A 391 -11.35 -4.80 -49.29
CA LEU A 391 -10.96 -6.06 -49.93
C LEU A 391 -12.04 -6.59 -50.88
N GLY A 392 -13.32 -6.36 -50.56
CA GLY A 392 -14.43 -6.65 -51.46
C GLY A 392 -14.33 -5.84 -52.75
N LEU A 393 -14.06 -4.54 -52.65
CA LEU A 393 -13.83 -3.66 -53.81
C LEU A 393 -12.61 -4.09 -54.63
N ASP A 394 -11.47 -4.40 -53.99
CA ASP A 394 -10.25 -4.88 -54.69
C ASP A 394 -10.55 -6.17 -55.47
N SER A 395 -11.28 -7.10 -54.83
CA SER A 395 -11.66 -8.35 -55.47
C SER A 395 -12.64 -8.18 -56.64
N ALA A 396 -13.48 -7.15 -56.62
CA ALA A 396 -14.40 -6.83 -57.71
C ALA A 396 -13.65 -6.27 -58.94
N ASP A 397 -12.54 -5.55 -58.71
CA ASP A 397 -11.65 -5.03 -59.76
C ASP A 397 -10.73 -6.12 -60.36
N GLY A 398 -10.74 -7.34 -59.79
CA GLY A 398 -10.01 -8.50 -60.32
C GLY A 398 -8.53 -8.56 -59.92
N THR A 399 -8.07 -7.64 -59.08
CA THR A 399 -6.73 -7.60 -58.49
C THR A 399 -6.76 -7.98 -57.01
N ARG A 400 -5.65 -8.49 -56.47
CA ARG A 400 -5.54 -8.86 -55.04
C ARG A 400 -4.19 -8.45 -54.46
N GLU A 401 -3.66 -7.33 -54.94
CA GLU A 401 -2.29 -6.89 -54.65
C GLU A 401 -2.21 -5.79 -53.57
N ILE A 402 -3.33 -5.16 -53.20
CA ILE A 402 -3.34 -3.90 -52.43
C ILE A 402 -3.77 -4.09 -50.96
N THR A 403 -3.90 -5.33 -50.47
CA THR A 403 -4.34 -5.61 -49.08
C THR A 403 -3.46 -4.93 -48.02
N TRP A 404 -2.14 -5.03 -48.15
CA TRP A 404 -1.21 -4.46 -47.16
C TRP A 404 -1.17 -2.92 -47.19
N PRO A 405 -1.09 -2.26 -48.36
CA PRO A 405 -1.25 -0.80 -48.44
C PRO A 405 -2.58 -0.32 -47.83
N ILE A 406 -3.71 -0.95 -48.16
CA ILE A 406 -5.03 -0.59 -47.61
C ILE A 406 -5.03 -0.70 -46.09
N LEU A 407 -4.57 -1.83 -45.54
CA LEU A 407 -4.47 -2.02 -44.10
C LEU A 407 -3.56 -0.97 -43.44
N SER A 408 -2.40 -0.68 -44.04
CA SER A 408 -1.49 0.31 -43.50
C SER A 408 -2.10 1.71 -43.48
N ASN A 409 -2.82 2.12 -44.53
CA ASN A 409 -3.48 3.41 -44.55
C ASN A 409 -4.61 3.48 -43.53
N LEU A 410 -5.45 2.42 -43.40
CA LEU A 410 -6.51 2.36 -42.39
C LEU A 410 -5.97 2.49 -40.96
N LEU A 411 -4.82 1.86 -40.66
CA LEU A 411 -4.13 2.00 -39.38
C LEU A 411 -3.61 3.43 -39.17
N THR A 412 -3.03 4.04 -40.21
CA THR A 412 -2.54 5.43 -40.13
C THR A 412 -3.68 6.43 -39.98
N THR A 413 -4.87 6.17 -40.53
CA THR A 413 -6.08 6.98 -40.32
C THR A 413 -6.56 6.97 -38.87
N ILE A 414 -6.47 5.83 -38.17
CA ILE A 414 -6.81 5.74 -36.74
C ILE A 414 -5.96 6.73 -35.92
N LEU A 415 -4.68 6.88 -36.30
CA LEU A 415 -3.75 7.82 -35.67
C LEU A 415 -3.91 9.27 -36.17
N GLY A 416 -4.88 9.55 -37.03
CA GLY A 416 -5.15 10.88 -37.59
C GLY A 416 -4.25 11.29 -38.76
N GLY A 417 -3.44 10.36 -39.32
CA GLY A 417 -2.48 10.65 -40.39
C GLY A 417 -2.83 10.08 -41.77
N GLY A 418 -4.01 9.49 -41.95
CA GLY A 418 -4.36 8.75 -43.16
C GLY A 418 -4.49 9.62 -44.42
N GLY A 419 -3.97 9.15 -45.55
CA GLY A 419 -4.03 9.86 -46.83
C GLY A 419 -5.26 9.46 -47.67
N PHE A 420 -5.77 10.40 -48.47
CA PHE A 420 -6.86 10.17 -49.43
C PHE A 420 -6.35 9.69 -50.81
N ASP A 421 -5.09 9.98 -51.14
CA ASP A 421 -4.48 9.75 -52.46
C ASP A 421 -4.59 8.30 -52.95
N MET A 422 -4.55 7.33 -52.03
CA MET A 422 -4.71 5.91 -52.34
C MET A 422 -6.12 5.58 -52.82
N PHE A 423 -7.14 6.19 -52.20
CA PHE A 423 -8.55 5.87 -52.42
C PHE A 423 -9.23 6.74 -53.48
N GLU A 424 -8.58 7.82 -53.92
CA GLU A 424 -9.03 8.62 -55.08
C GLU A 424 -8.86 7.88 -56.41
N ASN A 425 -7.83 7.03 -56.52
CA ASN A 425 -7.52 6.27 -57.74
C ASN A 425 -8.03 4.82 -57.68
N PHE A 426 -8.40 4.32 -56.50
CA PHE A 426 -8.87 2.96 -56.26
C PHE A 426 -10.40 2.91 -56.23
N ALA A 427 -11.04 2.08 -57.07
CA ALA A 427 -12.49 1.93 -57.23
C ALA A 427 -13.37 3.20 -57.03
N PRO A 428 -13.16 4.29 -57.81
CA PRO A 428 -14.01 5.48 -57.71
C PRO A 428 -15.44 5.19 -58.22
N PRO A 429 -16.51 5.70 -57.57
CA PRO A 429 -16.55 6.57 -56.38
C PRO A 429 -16.68 5.82 -55.04
N TYR A 430 -16.81 4.49 -55.06
CA TYR A 430 -17.20 3.69 -53.90
C TYR A 430 -16.14 3.68 -52.80
N ALA A 431 -14.86 3.53 -53.14
CA ALA A 431 -13.79 3.53 -52.13
C ALA A 431 -13.65 4.89 -51.45
N GLY A 432 -13.78 5.99 -52.20
CA GLY A 432 -13.76 7.34 -51.64
C GLY A 432 -14.87 7.55 -50.62
N ILE A 433 -16.12 7.22 -50.97
CA ILE A 433 -17.26 7.34 -50.05
C ILE A 433 -17.07 6.46 -48.80
N LEU A 434 -16.63 5.21 -49.00
CA LEU A 434 -16.38 4.28 -47.91
C LEU A 434 -15.29 4.82 -46.97
N TYR A 435 -14.20 5.36 -47.51
CA TYR A 435 -13.11 5.94 -46.72
C TYR A 435 -13.52 7.22 -45.99
N TYR A 436 -14.28 8.12 -46.63
CA TYR A 436 -14.84 9.29 -45.93
C TYR A 436 -15.73 8.88 -44.76
N SER A 437 -16.57 7.86 -44.94
CA SER A 437 -17.41 7.35 -43.86
C SER A 437 -16.59 6.72 -42.73
N TYR A 438 -15.50 6.01 -43.07
CA TYR A 438 -14.55 5.47 -42.11
C TYR A 438 -13.85 6.57 -41.30
N CYS A 439 -13.31 7.60 -41.97
CA CYS A 439 -12.69 8.76 -41.32
C CYS A 439 -13.68 9.48 -40.40
N PHE A 440 -14.93 9.67 -40.84
CA PHE A 440 -15.96 10.29 -40.01
C PHE A 440 -16.25 9.46 -38.75
N ILE A 441 -16.46 8.15 -38.88
CA ILE A 441 -16.76 7.28 -37.73
C ILE A 441 -15.55 7.18 -36.79
N VAL A 442 -14.36 6.91 -37.31
CA VAL A 442 -13.19 6.66 -36.47
C VAL A 442 -12.64 7.95 -35.88
N THR A 443 -12.31 8.94 -36.73
CA THR A 443 -11.60 10.13 -36.28
C THR A 443 -12.52 11.14 -35.59
N ILE A 444 -13.77 11.30 -36.05
CA ILE A 444 -14.69 12.30 -35.48
C ILE A 444 -15.55 11.71 -34.35
N ILE A 445 -16.10 10.51 -34.51
CA ILE A 445 -16.98 9.94 -33.48
C ILE A 445 -16.16 9.18 -32.44
N LEU A 446 -15.49 8.09 -32.83
CA LEU A 446 -14.85 7.18 -31.88
C LEU A 446 -13.71 7.86 -31.10
N LEU A 447 -12.82 8.61 -31.76
CA LEU A 447 -11.71 9.25 -31.07
C LEU A 447 -12.16 10.32 -30.06
N ASN A 448 -13.21 11.09 -30.37
CA ASN A 448 -13.75 12.07 -29.41
C ASN A 448 -14.45 11.40 -28.23
N ILE A 449 -15.14 10.27 -28.45
CA ILE A 449 -15.69 9.45 -27.36
C ILE A 449 -14.55 8.90 -26.49
N LEU A 450 -13.45 8.43 -27.08
CA LEU A 450 -12.28 7.96 -26.32
C LEU A 450 -11.70 9.07 -25.44
N ILE A 451 -11.55 10.28 -25.97
CA ILE A 451 -11.07 11.44 -25.20
C ILE A 451 -12.03 11.74 -24.04
N ALA A 452 -13.35 11.70 -24.27
CA ALA A 452 -14.35 11.94 -23.23
C ALA A 452 -14.32 10.87 -22.13
N LEU A 453 -14.21 9.59 -22.50
CA LEU A 453 -14.05 8.48 -21.56
C LEU A 453 -12.78 8.64 -20.73
N TYR A 454 -11.66 8.97 -21.38
CA TYR A 454 -10.40 9.24 -20.70
C TYR A 454 -10.49 10.43 -19.73
N SER A 455 -11.16 11.51 -20.10
CA SER A 455 -11.35 12.65 -19.20
C SER A 455 -12.18 12.27 -17.95
N SER A 456 -13.27 11.51 -18.13
CA SER A 456 -14.12 11.08 -17.02
C SER A 456 -13.42 10.06 -16.11
N ALA A 457 -12.67 9.12 -16.70
CA ALA A 457 -11.88 8.15 -15.96
C ALA A 457 -10.76 8.82 -15.15
N TYR A 458 -10.07 9.80 -15.76
CA TYR A 458 -9.00 10.56 -15.14
C TYR A 458 -9.47 11.30 -13.89
N GLU A 459 -10.63 11.97 -13.95
CA GLU A 459 -11.23 12.69 -12.82
C GLU A 459 -11.54 11.76 -11.64
N LYS A 460 -12.22 10.64 -11.90
CA LYS A 460 -12.57 9.65 -10.87
C LYS A 460 -11.36 9.07 -10.14
N VAL A 461 -10.26 8.84 -10.86
CA VAL A 461 -9.04 8.29 -10.24
C VAL A 461 -8.26 9.36 -9.49
N ILE A 462 -8.27 10.62 -9.94
CA ILE A 462 -7.58 11.70 -9.23
C ILE A 462 -8.24 12.06 -7.92
N ASP A 463 -9.57 12.03 -7.87
CA ASP A 463 -10.31 12.27 -6.63
C ASP A 463 -9.89 11.30 -5.52
N ASN A 464 -9.49 10.07 -5.89
CA ASN A 464 -9.03 9.02 -4.98
C ASN A 464 -7.51 8.73 -5.05
N ALA A 465 -6.72 9.58 -5.69
CA ALA A 465 -5.32 9.28 -6.02
C ALA A 465 -4.43 9.05 -4.79
N THR A 466 -4.75 9.68 -3.66
CA THR A 466 -4.01 9.46 -2.41
C THR A 466 -4.20 8.03 -1.92
N ASP A 467 -5.45 7.57 -1.90
CA ASP A 467 -5.81 6.27 -1.33
C ASP A 467 -5.32 5.14 -2.26
N GLU A 468 -5.39 5.36 -3.57
CA GLU A 468 -4.80 4.50 -4.59
C GLU A 468 -3.27 4.40 -4.46
N TYR A 469 -2.59 5.53 -4.22
CA TYR A 469 -1.14 5.51 -3.97
C TYR A 469 -0.80 4.73 -2.69
N LEU A 470 -1.58 4.90 -1.62
CA LEU A 470 -1.39 4.15 -0.38
C LEU A 470 -1.62 2.64 -0.58
N ALA A 471 -2.60 2.26 -1.40
CA ALA A 471 -2.85 0.88 -1.80
C ALA A 471 -1.70 0.29 -2.62
N LEU A 472 -1.18 1.03 -3.61
CA LEU A 472 0.01 0.61 -4.37
C LEU A 472 1.23 0.40 -3.47
N MET A 473 1.49 1.34 -2.55
CA MET A 473 2.61 1.22 -1.62
C MET A 473 2.44 0.01 -0.69
N ALA A 474 1.21 -0.25 -0.25
CA ALA A 474 0.87 -1.44 0.55
C ALA A 474 1.11 -2.73 -0.23
N GLN A 475 0.61 -2.82 -1.46
CA GLN A 475 0.80 -3.96 -2.36
C GLN A 475 2.28 -4.22 -2.62
N LYS A 476 3.05 -3.17 -2.92
CA LYS A 476 4.49 -3.25 -3.14
C LYS A 476 5.23 -3.79 -1.91
N THR A 477 4.91 -3.27 -0.72
CA THR A 477 5.51 -3.71 0.54
C THR A 477 5.19 -5.18 0.83
N LEU A 478 3.93 -5.58 0.70
CA LEU A 478 3.48 -6.96 0.93
C LEU A 478 4.09 -7.96 -0.05
N ARG A 479 4.33 -7.57 -1.30
CA ARG A 479 4.99 -8.43 -2.30
C ARG A 479 6.38 -8.86 -1.84
N TYR A 480 7.12 -8.00 -1.14
CA TYR A 480 8.44 -8.33 -0.58
C TYR A 480 8.39 -9.25 0.65
N ILE A 481 7.20 -9.44 1.24
CA ILE A 481 7.05 -10.10 2.55
C ILE A 481 6.34 -11.45 2.42
N ARG A 482 5.38 -11.57 1.49
CA ARG A 482 4.61 -12.81 1.29
C ARG A 482 5.46 -13.99 0.86
N ALA A 483 6.51 -13.74 0.09
CA ALA A 483 7.51 -14.72 -0.31
C ALA A 483 8.87 -14.26 0.23
N PRO A 484 9.15 -14.46 1.53
CA PRO A 484 10.44 -14.11 2.09
C PRO A 484 11.45 -15.15 1.62
N ASP A 485 12.22 -14.83 0.59
CA ASP A 485 13.39 -15.63 0.23
C ASP A 485 14.31 -15.70 1.45
N GLU A 486 14.73 -16.91 1.83
CA GLU A 486 15.62 -17.11 2.99
C GLU A 486 16.92 -16.32 2.78
N ASP A 487 17.42 -16.29 1.54
CA ASP A 487 18.58 -15.53 1.10
C ASP A 487 18.17 -14.58 -0.05
N VAL A 488 18.32 -13.27 0.18
CA VAL A 488 17.84 -12.25 -0.76
C VAL A 488 18.95 -11.87 -1.73
N TYR A 489 18.99 -12.55 -2.87
CA TYR A 489 19.89 -12.22 -3.96
C TYR A 489 19.17 -11.43 -5.05
N VAL A 490 19.36 -10.11 -5.04
CA VAL A 490 18.78 -9.24 -6.08
C VAL A 490 19.43 -9.52 -7.44
N PRO A 491 18.67 -9.68 -8.54
CA PRO A 491 19.24 -9.86 -9.87
C PRO A 491 20.20 -8.73 -10.25
N PRO A 492 21.39 -9.04 -10.80
CA PRO A 492 21.80 -10.34 -11.38
C PRO A 492 22.59 -11.26 -10.43
N LEU A 493 22.71 -10.89 -9.16
CA LEU A 493 23.52 -11.65 -8.19
C LEU A 493 22.85 -12.98 -7.81
N ASN A 494 21.59 -13.18 -8.18
CA ASN A 494 20.88 -14.46 -8.09
C ASN A 494 21.60 -15.61 -8.81
N LEU A 495 22.43 -15.33 -9.82
CA LEU A 495 23.27 -16.36 -10.44
C LEU A 495 24.29 -16.95 -9.48
N ILE A 496 24.78 -16.16 -8.54
CA ILE A 496 25.73 -16.60 -7.51
C ILE A 496 25.02 -17.54 -6.55
N GLU A 497 23.78 -17.26 -6.18
CA GLU A 497 22.94 -18.17 -5.38
C GLU A 497 22.83 -19.53 -6.05
N ILE A 498 22.45 -19.58 -7.33
CA ILE A 498 22.33 -20.83 -8.10
C ILE A 498 23.64 -21.61 -8.12
N CYS A 499 24.79 -20.92 -8.16
CA CYS A 499 26.10 -21.57 -8.10
C CYS A 499 26.44 -22.13 -6.70
N ILE A 500 25.94 -21.50 -5.64
CA ILE A 500 26.22 -21.86 -4.24
C ILE A 500 25.23 -22.90 -3.71
N THR A 501 23.98 -22.91 -4.17
CA THR A 501 22.94 -23.89 -3.81
C THR A 501 23.39 -25.35 -3.84
N PRO A 502 24.08 -25.88 -4.88
CA PRO A 502 24.56 -27.26 -4.86
C PRO A 502 25.58 -27.52 -3.75
N ILE A 503 26.38 -26.52 -3.37
CA ILE A 503 27.34 -26.62 -2.25
C ILE A 503 26.57 -26.63 -0.93
N MET A 504 25.51 -25.81 -0.79
CA MET A 504 24.66 -25.77 0.40
C MET A 504 23.94 -27.10 0.66
N TRP A 505 23.55 -27.83 -0.39
CA TRP A 505 22.95 -29.16 -0.24
C TRP A 505 23.90 -30.21 0.36
N VAL A 506 25.22 -30.00 0.22
CA VAL A 506 26.24 -30.91 0.78
C VAL A 506 26.54 -30.59 2.24
N LEU A 507 26.35 -29.34 2.69
CA LEU A 507 26.66 -28.91 4.05
C LEU A 507 25.46 -29.06 5.02
N PRO A 508 25.72 -29.19 6.33
CA PRO A 508 24.67 -29.04 7.34
C PRO A 508 24.02 -27.65 7.28
N ARG A 509 22.69 -27.56 7.49
CA ARG A 509 21.90 -26.32 7.35
C ARG A 509 22.50 -25.09 8.05
N SER A 510 23.07 -25.26 9.26
CA SER A 510 23.71 -24.17 9.99
C SER A 510 24.97 -23.63 9.32
N GLN A 511 25.78 -24.52 8.72
CA GLN A 511 27.01 -24.12 8.03
C GLN A 511 26.70 -23.57 6.64
N GLY A 512 25.68 -24.11 5.95
CA GLY A 512 25.16 -23.55 4.71
C GLY A 512 24.68 -22.10 4.88
N LYS A 513 23.85 -21.83 5.90
CA LYS A 513 23.39 -20.47 6.21
C LYS A 513 24.54 -19.52 6.59
N ALA A 514 25.54 -20.02 7.33
CA ALA A 514 26.73 -19.23 7.67
C ALA A 514 27.56 -18.87 6.42
N LEU A 515 27.72 -19.82 5.48
CA LEU A 515 28.39 -19.60 4.20
C LEU A 515 27.63 -18.57 3.36
N SER A 516 26.32 -18.72 3.21
CA SER A 516 25.47 -17.78 2.47
C SER A 516 25.56 -16.37 3.06
N ASN A 517 25.42 -16.23 4.38
CA ASN A 517 25.61 -14.97 5.09
C ASN A 517 27.00 -14.36 4.86
N PHE A 518 28.06 -15.17 4.86
CA PHE A 518 29.41 -14.69 4.60
C PHE A 518 29.56 -14.17 3.15
N VAL A 519 29.02 -14.89 2.17
CA VAL A 519 29.05 -14.49 0.76
C VAL A 519 28.23 -13.21 0.55
N MET A 520 27.02 -13.13 1.10
CA MET A 520 26.20 -11.92 1.04
C MET A 520 26.90 -10.73 1.71
N ALA A 521 27.56 -10.94 2.87
CA ALA A 521 28.30 -9.89 3.55
C ALA A 521 29.46 -9.35 2.70
N ILE A 522 30.12 -10.21 1.91
CA ILE A 522 31.18 -9.78 0.98
C ILE A 522 30.61 -9.00 -0.19
N ILE A 523 29.62 -9.56 -0.89
CA ILE A 523 29.06 -8.98 -2.12
C ILE A 523 28.40 -7.64 -1.84
N TYR A 524 27.60 -7.57 -0.78
CA TYR A 524 26.85 -6.38 -0.41
C TYR A 524 27.60 -5.49 0.58
N SER A 525 28.88 -5.73 0.87
CA SER A 525 29.67 -4.98 1.86
C SER A 525 29.55 -3.44 1.74
N PRO A 526 29.67 -2.83 0.53
CA PRO A 526 29.55 -1.37 0.39
C PRO A 526 28.17 -0.86 0.80
N LEU A 527 27.11 -1.59 0.42
CA LEU A 527 25.75 -1.22 0.76
C LEU A 527 25.45 -1.50 2.24
N LEU A 528 25.87 -2.63 2.77
CA LEU A 528 25.72 -2.98 4.18
C LEU A 528 26.38 -1.95 5.08
N CYS A 529 27.52 -1.38 4.66
CA CYS A 529 28.16 -0.27 5.35
C CYS A 529 27.26 0.98 5.37
N TYR A 530 26.68 1.34 4.21
CA TYR A 530 25.73 2.45 4.12
C TYR A 530 24.48 2.22 5.00
N VAL A 531 23.89 1.02 4.92
CA VAL A 531 22.73 0.61 5.72
C VAL A 531 23.05 0.67 7.21
N ALA A 532 24.19 0.12 7.63
CA ALA A 532 24.58 0.14 9.04
C ALA A 532 24.75 1.57 9.58
N ILE A 533 25.36 2.48 8.80
CA ILE A 533 25.47 3.89 9.19
C ILE A 533 24.08 4.51 9.31
N PHE A 534 23.23 4.33 8.29
CA PHE A 534 21.90 4.90 8.28
C PHE A 534 21.00 4.37 9.41
N GLU A 535 20.98 3.05 9.65
CA GLU A 535 20.24 2.44 10.75
C GLU A 535 20.78 2.88 12.11
N THR A 536 22.10 3.05 12.29
CA THR A 536 22.62 3.58 13.57
C THR A 536 22.19 5.01 13.84
N MET A 537 22.09 5.85 12.82
CA MET A 537 21.55 7.21 12.98
C MET A 537 20.08 7.16 13.40
N GLN A 538 19.28 6.29 12.77
CA GLN A 538 17.88 6.09 13.16
C GLN A 538 17.74 5.51 14.58
N ALA A 539 18.56 4.51 14.93
CA ALA A 539 18.54 3.87 16.25
C ALA A 539 18.80 4.87 17.38
N ARG A 540 19.70 5.86 17.16
CA ARG A 540 19.93 6.96 18.12
C ARG A 540 18.66 7.78 18.35
N ARG A 541 17.90 8.08 17.29
CA ARG A 541 16.62 8.79 17.37
C ARG A 541 15.56 7.98 18.08
N ILE A 542 15.44 6.69 17.75
CA ILE A 542 14.51 5.76 18.41
C ILE A 542 14.81 5.70 19.91
N MET A 543 16.10 5.60 20.28
CA MET A 543 16.49 5.55 21.68
C MET A 543 16.20 6.87 22.42
N TYR A 544 16.35 8.02 21.75
CA TYR A 544 15.92 9.32 22.27
C TYR A 544 14.40 9.35 22.54
N ASN A 545 13.59 8.87 21.59
CA ASN A 545 12.13 8.79 21.76
C ASN A 545 11.75 7.90 22.94
N ARG A 546 12.36 6.71 23.06
CA ARG A 546 12.15 5.79 24.19
C ARG A 546 12.50 6.40 25.54
N LEU A 547 13.59 7.18 25.61
CA LEU A 547 13.98 7.92 26.82
C LEU A 547 12.91 8.95 27.23
N ASN A 548 12.27 9.59 26.25
CA ASN A 548 11.19 10.55 26.44
C ASN A 548 9.79 9.90 26.58
N ARG A 549 9.69 8.56 26.55
CA ARG A 549 8.42 7.80 26.57
C ARG A 549 7.50 8.12 25.38
N LEU A 550 8.11 8.50 24.26
CA LEU A 550 7.43 8.69 22.98
C LEU A 550 7.50 7.39 22.18
N PRO A 551 6.58 7.17 21.22
CA PRO A 551 6.67 6.02 20.34
C PRO A 551 7.96 6.06 19.49
N ASP A 552 8.40 4.90 19.03
CA ASP A 552 9.69 4.74 18.33
C ASP A 552 9.80 5.60 17.05
N ASP A 553 8.69 5.83 16.37
CA ASP A 553 8.55 6.67 15.18
C ASP A 553 8.11 8.11 15.48
N ALA A 554 8.12 8.54 16.74
CA ALA A 554 7.99 9.95 17.07
C ALA A 554 9.14 10.76 16.46
N ASN A 555 8.88 12.04 16.19
CA ASN A 555 9.90 13.02 15.79
C ASN A 555 10.72 12.68 14.56
N GLU A 556 10.28 11.83 13.63
CA GLU A 556 11.09 11.48 12.44
C GLU A 556 11.54 12.66 11.58
N LYS A 557 10.80 13.76 11.62
CA LYS A 557 11.16 15.03 11.00
C LYS A 557 10.90 16.11 12.03
N ASP A 558 11.90 16.94 12.27
CA ASP A 558 11.74 18.08 13.15
C ASP A 558 10.78 19.08 12.49
N VAL A 559 9.67 19.38 13.17
CA VAL A 559 8.65 20.30 12.66
C VAL A 559 9.03 21.71 13.12
N ALA A 560 9.06 22.67 12.21
CA ALA A 560 9.54 24.03 12.49
C ALA A 560 8.84 24.75 13.66
N TRP A 561 7.60 24.35 13.99
CA TRP A 561 6.78 24.96 15.05
C TRP A 561 6.80 24.16 16.36
N ASP A 562 7.36 22.94 16.37
CA ASP A 562 7.53 22.17 17.60
C ASP A 562 8.85 22.56 18.26
N LEU A 563 8.76 23.48 19.22
CA LEU A 563 9.90 23.93 20.01
C LEU A 563 10.18 23.01 21.20
N THR A 564 9.26 22.09 21.49
CA THR A 564 9.36 21.21 22.66
C THR A 564 10.15 19.96 22.36
N ASP A 565 10.09 19.50 21.11
CA ASP A 565 10.71 18.26 20.68
C ASP A 565 11.50 18.43 19.38
N GLY A 566 12.74 17.95 19.37
CA GLY A 566 13.67 18.18 18.26
C GLY A 566 14.96 17.38 18.44
N PHE A 567 15.37 16.68 17.38
CA PHE A 567 16.55 15.82 17.39
C PHE A 567 17.68 16.43 16.56
N LEU A 568 18.81 16.71 17.20
CA LEU A 568 20.00 17.29 16.56
C LEU A 568 20.70 16.30 15.63
N GLU A 569 20.51 16.41 14.31
CA GLU A 569 21.27 15.63 13.32
C GLU A 569 22.63 16.27 12.96
N ASP A 570 22.73 17.61 12.95
CA ASP A 570 23.85 18.35 12.36
C ASP A 570 25.20 18.28 13.13
N ASP A 571 25.17 18.00 14.43
CA ASP A 571 26.37 17.99 15.30
C ASP A 571 26.92 16.57 15.56
N ILE A 572 26.39 15.56 14.87
CA ILE A 572 26.71 14.16 15.16
C ILE A 572 27.98 13.72 14.43
N ASN A 573 29.07 13.56 15.18
CA ASN A 573 30.15 12.69 14.75
C ASN A 573 29.61 11.25 14.72
N VAL A 574 29.55 10.63 13.54
CA VAL A 574 29.07 9.25 13.33
C VAL A 574 29.78 8.25 14.27
N LEU A 575 31.03 8.54 14.61
CA LEU A 575 31.90 7.71 15.46
C LEU A 575 31.74 7.97 16.98
N ASP A 576 31.06 9.03 17.40
CA ASP A 576 30.89 9.32 18.83
C ASP A 576 29.76 8.44 19.40
N SER A 577 30.10 7.64 20.41
CA SER A 577 29.22 6.62 21.00
C SER A 577 28.42 7.12 22.20
N ASP A 578 28.69 8.34 22.68
CA ASP A 578 28.08 8.87 23.90
C ASP A 578 26.65 9.38 23.65
N LEU A 579 25.70 8.45 23.52
CA LEU A 579 24.26 8.75 23.39
C LEU A 579 23.75 9.69 24.50
N SER A 580 24.31 9.59 25.71
CA SER A 580 23.90 10.40 26.86
C SER A 580 24.29 11.89 26.74
N SER A 581 25.39 12.19 26.06
CA SER A 581 25.82 13.57 25.83
C SER A 581 24.94 14.19 24.75
N MET A 582 24.61 13.42 23.71
CA MET A 582 23.71 13.81 22.62
C MET A 582 22.30 14.14 23.11
N CYS A 583 21.68 13.25 23.90
CA CYS A 583 20.35 13.49 24.45
C CYS A 583 20.30 14.75 25.32
N ARG A 584 21.34 14.97 26.15
CA ARG A 584 21.49 16.19 26.95
C ARG A 584 21.72 17.43 26.10
N GLY A 585 22.42 17.31 24.97
CA GLY A 585 22.62 18.39 24.00
C GLY A 585 21.31 18.81 23.35
N ALA A 586 20.52 17.85 22.88
CA ALA A 586 19.20 18.10 22.28
C ALA A 586 18.24 18.77 23.27
N GLN A 587 18.11 18.24 24.49
CA GLN A 587 17.27 18.83 25.53
C GLN A 587 17.68 20.27 25.86
N LYS A 588 18.98 20.54 26.02
CA LYS A 588 19.49 21.90 26.27
C LYS A 588 19.19 22.87 25.12
N LYS A 589 19.21 22.40 23.88
CA LYS A 589 18.85 23.23 22.72
C LYS A 589 17.36 23.56 22.73
N ASN A 590 16.50 22.58 22.99
CA ASN A 590 15.05 22.80 23.08
C ASN A 590 14.71 23.76 24.23
N GLU A 591 15.33 23.57 25.40
CA GLU A 591 15.22 24.50 26.53
C GLU A 591 15.67 25.91 26.15
N ARG A 592 16.82 26.05 25.47
CA ARG A 592 17.32 27.34 25.01
C ARG A 592 16.40 27.99 23.97
N ALA A 593 15.85 27.22 23.03
CA ALA A 593 14.91 27.72 22.04
C ALA A 593 13.61 28.21 22.69
N LEU A 594 13.07 27.46 23.64
CA LEU A 594 11.90 27.85 24.44
C LEU A 594 12.18 29.09 25.30
N LEU A 595 13.38 29.21 25.87
CA LEU A 595 13.78 30.40 26.62
C LEU A 595 13.85 31.64 25.71
N LEU A 596 14.51 31.54 24.57
CA LEU A 596 14.57 32.63 23.58
C LEU A 596 13.18 33.03 23.08
N GLN A 597 12.31 32.04 22.85
CA GLN A 597 10.91 32.29 22.48
C GLN A 597 10.18 33.06 23.59
N ARG A 598 10.29 32.63 24.85
CA ARG A 598 9.69 33.35 26.00
C ARG A 598 10.26 34.76 26.17
N GLU A 599 11.57 34.94 26.02
CA GLU A 599 12.21 36.26 26.07
C GLU A 599 11.67 37.19 24.98
N ALA A 600 11.46 36.67 23.77
CA ALA A 600 10.87 37.42 22.66
C ALA A 600 9.39 37.79 22.91
N GLU A 601 8.62 36.88 23.53
CA GLU A 601 7.22 37.13 23.92
C GLU A 601 7.11 38.17 25.05
N GLU A 602 8.06 38.16 26.00
CA GLU A 602 8.13 39.10 27.13
C GLU A 602 8.62 40.50 26.72
N ALA A 603 9.32 40.62 25.59
CA ALA A 603 9.82 41.91 25.09
C ALA A 603 8.70 42.93 24.83
N ASP A 604 7.49 42.48 24.49
CA ASP A 604 6.29 43.32 24.43
C ASP A 604 5.24 42.88 25.45
N SER A 605 5.09 43.68 26.52
CA SER A 605 4.08 43.47 27.57
C SER A 605 2.63 43.35 27.08
N ARG A 606 2.30 43.82 25.87
CA ARG A 606 0.95 43.75 25.28
C ARG A 606 0.76 42.56 24.33
N PHE A 607 1.82 41.84 24.00
CA PHE A 607 1.78 40.65 23.15
C PHE A 607 0.96 39.48 23.73
N PRO A 608 1.08 39.08 25.02
CA PRO A 608 0.44 37.87 25.50
C PRO A 608 -1.08 38.00 25.49
N VAL A 609 -1.72 37.03 24.84
CA VAL A 609 -3.19 36.94 24.77
C VAL A 609 -3.75 36.64 26.16
N LYS A 610 -4.83 37.34 26.54
CA LYS A 610 -5.52 37.11 27.82
C LYS A 610 -5.98 35.66 27.94
N LYS A 611 -5.85 35.07 29.14
CA LYS A 611 -6.34 33.69 29.42
C LYS A 611 -7.83 33.49 29.13
N SER A 612 -8.64 34.56 29.12
CA SER A 612 -10.06 34.51 28.73
C SER A 612 -10.26 34.11 27.28
N TRP A 613 -9.35 34.51 26.38
CA TRP A 613 -9.43 34.18 24.96
C TRP A 613 -9.39 32.66 24.73
N TYR A 614 -8.49 31.94 25.39
CA TYR A 614 -8.44 30.47 25.30
C TYR A 614 -9.74 29.81 25.80
N LYS A 615 -10.44 30.42 26.76
CA LYS A 615 -11.77 29.96 27.20
C LYS A 615 -12.85 30.28 26.16
N GLU A 616 -12.81 31.47 25.57
CA GLU A 616 -13.71 31.86 24.46
C GLU A 616 -13.54 30.94 23.26
N VAL A 617 -12.30 30.60 22.88
CA VAL A 617 -12.01 29.62 21.82
C VAL A 617 -12.64 28.28 22.14
N LYS A 618 -12.45 27.74 23.35
CA LYS A 618 -13.08 26.48 23.77
C LYS A 618 -14.61 26.51 23.72
N ASN A 619 -15.23 27.67 23.96
CA ASN A 619 -16.68 27.84 23.87
C ASN A 619 -17.20 27.87 22.42
N VAL A 620 -16.37 28.25 21.45
CA VAL A 620 -16.73 28.32 20.02
C VAL A 620 -16.58 26.96 19.33
N VAL A 621 -15.76 26.06 19.87
CA VAL A 621 -15.56 24.71 19.31
C VAL A 621 -16.90 23.99 19.15
N GLN A 622 -17.09 23.40 17.97
CA GLN A 622 -18.29 22.63 17.67
C GLN A 622 -18.27 21.30 18.44
N PRO A 623 -19.40 20.83 18.99
CA PRO A 623 -19.48 19.63 19.83
C PRO A 623 -19.49 18.35 18.97
N VAL A 624 -18.43 18.12 18.20
CA VAL A 624 -18.33 16.99 17.26
C VAL A 624 -18.27 15.66 18.00
N ASN A 625 -17.40 15.54 19.00
CA ASN A 625 -17.24 14.32 19.79
C ASN A 625 -18.51 13.96 20.57
N GLU A 626 -19.17 14.96 21.17
CA GLU A 626 -20.42 14.75 21.92
C GLU A 626 -21.56 14.30 20.98
N GLY A 627 -21.60 14.84 19.76
CA GLY A 627 -22.50 14.36 18.70
C GLY A 627 -22.22 12.91 18.29
N PHE A 628 -20.93 12.56 18.15
CA PHE A 628 -20.49 11.21 17.83
C PHE A 628 -20.82 10.18 18.92
N GLU A 629 -20.75 10.55 20.20
CA GLU A 629 -21.14 9.66 21.30
C GLU A 629 -22.66 9.45 21.36
N THR A 630 -23.43 10.51 21.09
CA THR A 630 -24.90 10.45 21.16
C THR A 630 -25.52 9.80 19.92
N GLY A 631 -24.85 9.89 18.76
CA GLY A 631 -25.36 9.49 17.46
C GLY A 631 -26.15 10.61 16.75
N ILE A 632 -26.06 11.84 17.26
CA ILE A 632 -26.76 13.01 16.73
C ILE A 632 -25.72 13.90 16.07
N GLY A 633 -25.94 14.28 14.81
CA GLY A 633 -25.02 15.18 14.10
C GLY A 633 -24.73 16.45 14.92
N TRP A 634 -23.47 16.87 14.93
CA TRP A 634 -22.99 18.00 15.75
C TRP A 634 -23.80 19.30 15.56
N GLU A 635 -24.36 19.49 14.36
CA GLU A 635 -25.26 20.59 14.00
C GLU A 635 -26.52 20.64 14.88
N SER A 636 -27.07 19.47 15.18
CA SER A 636 -28.33 19.31 15.94
C SER A 636 -28.10 19.07 17.42
N TYR A 637 -26.86 18.82 17.84
CA TYR A 637 -26.53 18.46 19.22
C TYR A 637 -26.90 19.56 20.22
N ARG A 638 -26.76 20.85 19.87
CA ARG A 638 -27.18 21.96 20.75
C ARG A 638 -28.67 21.91 21.08
N ILE A 639 -29.49 21.62 20.06
CA ILE A 639 -30.95 21.49 20.22
C ILE A 639 -31.26 20.26 21.08
N PHE A 640 -30.57 19.15 20.83
CA PHE A 640 -30.71 17.94 21.65
C PHE A 640 -30.35 18.19 23.12
N LYS A 641 -29.25 18.87 23.39
CA LYS A 641 -28.81 19.22 24.75
C LYS A 641 -29.84 20.10 25.46
N ASP A 642 -30.31 21.16 24.80
CA ASP A 642 -31.35 22.03 25.36
C ASP A 642 -32.66 21.29 25.65
N LEU A 643 -33.03 20.31 24.80
CA LEU A 643 -34.21 19.47 25.02
C LEU A 643 -34.00 18.49 26.18
N SER A 644 -32.83 17.85 26.25
CA SER A 644 -32.45 16.95 27.34
C SER A 644 -32.46 17.68 28.69
N ASP A 645 -31.83 18.86 28.76
CA ASP A 645 -31.80 19.69 29.96
C ASP A 645 -33.20 20.13 30.41
N LYS A 646 -34.10 20.40 29.45
CA LYS A 646 -35.50 20.73 29.74
C LYS A 646 -36.28 19.51 30.24
N GLN A 647 -36.00 18.34 29.68
CA GLN A 647 -36.63 17.08 30.09
C GLN A 647 -36.21 16.72 31.52
N GLU A 648 -34.91 16.78 31.83
CA GLU A 648 -34.39 16.49 33.18
C GLU A 648 -35.00 17.44 34.22
N LYS A 649 -35.07 18.74 33.92
CA LYS A 649 -35.76 19.73 34.79
C LYS A 649 -37.26 19.48 34.93
N ALA A 650 -37.91 18.90 33.92
CA ALA A 650 -39.31 18.52 33.99
C ALA A 650 -39.50 17.28 34.87
N GLU A 651 -38.63 16.28 34.72
CA GLU A 651 -38.61 15.06 35.53
C GLU A 651 -38.35 15.39 37.01
N GLU A 652 -37.36 16.23 37.33
CA GLU A 652 -37.11 16.70 38.70
C GLU A 652 -38.35 17.40 39.32
N LYS A 653 -39.06 18.19 38.52
CA LYS A 653 -40.30 18.84 38.99
C LYS A 653 -41.42 17.85 39.22
N ILE A 654 -41.56 16.86 38.33
CA ILE A 654 -42.55 15.79 38.47
C ILE A 654 -42.24 14.95 39.71
N GLU A 655 -40.98 14.61 39.96
CA GLU A 655 -40.56 13.87 41.15
C GLU A 655 -40.88 14.65 42.43
N ARG A 656 -40.49 15.93 42.50
CA ARG A 656 -40.86 16.81 43.63
C ARG A 656 -42.37 16.93 43.82
N LEU A 657 -43.14 17.06 42.73
CA LEU A 657 -44.60 17.12 42.82
C LEU A 657 -45.16 15.79 43.33
N THR A 658 -44.62 14.66 42.88
CA THR A 658 -45.02 13.32 43.32
C THR A 658 -44.74 13.12 44.81
N ASP A 659 -43.57 13.59 45.28
CA ASP A 659 -43.21 13.58 46.70
C ASP A 659 -44.13 14.49 47.54
N THR A 660 -44.50 15.67 47.02
CA THR A 660 -45.45 16.53 47.74
C THR A 660 -46.85 15.92 47.79
N ILE A 661 -47.28 15.24 46.72
CA ILE A 661 -48.57 14.54 46.69
C ILE A 661 -48.55 13.35 47.65
N SER A 662 -47.46 12.58 47.71
CA SER A 662 -47.34 11.45 48.63
C SER A 662 -47.42 11.93 50.09
N GLN A 663 -46.68 12.99 50.43
CA GLN A 663 -46.76 13.65 51.74
C GLN A 663 -48.17 14.14 52.06
N LEU A 664 -48.86 14.78 51.12
CA LEU A 664 -50.24 15.23 51.30
C LEU A 664 -51.21 14.06 51.49
N THR A 665 -51.05 12.96 50.74
CA THR A 665 -51.88 11.76 50.93
C THR A 665 -51.65 11.11 52.29
N ASP A 666 -50.42 11.10 52.80
CA ASP A 666 -50.12 10.57 54.12
C ASP A 666 -50.69 11.47 55.23
N LEU A 667 -50.58 12.79 55.09
CA LEU A 667 -51.26 13.74 56.00
C LEU A 667 -52.78 13.59 56.00
N ILE A 668 -53.40 13.34 54.83
CA ILE A 668 -54.85 13.08 54.74
C ILE A 668 -55.22 11.76 55.40
N LYS A 669 -54.40 10.70 55.26
CA LYS A 669 -54.60 9.44 55.99
C LYS A 669 -54.52 9.66 57.50
N GLU A 670 -53.51 10.40 57.96
CA GLU A 670 -53.38 10.75 59.39
C GLU A 670 -54.57 11.57 59.91
N LEU A 671 -55.09 12.50 59.11
CA LEU A 671 -56.28 13.28 59.47
C LEU A 671 -57.56 12.45 59.47
N LYS A 672 -57.72 11.49 58.55
CA LYS A 672 -58.84 10.53 58.59
C LYS A 672 -58.79 9.64 59.83
N ILE A 673 -57.61 9.16 60.22
CA ILE A 673 -57.42 8.34 61.43
C ILE A 673 -57.76 9.12 62.73
N LYS A 674 -57.69 10.45 62.71
CA LYS A 674 -58.05 11.30 63.88
C LYS A 674 -59.54 11.64 63.98
N ASN A 675 -60.32 11.41 62.93
CA ASN A 675 -61.76 11.75 62.87
C ASN A 675 -62.68 10.52 63.04
N ASP A 676 -62.13 9.32 63.05
CA ASP A 676 -62.77 8.09 63.56
C ASP A 676 -62.33 7.86 65.02
#